data_AF-A0A7X3V1I5-F1
#
_entry.id   AF-A0A7X3V1I5-F1
#
_cell.length_a   1.000
_cell.length_b   1.000
_cell.length_c   1.000
_cell.angle_alpha   90.00
_cell.angle_beta   90.00
_cell.angle_gamma   90.00
#
_symmetry.space_group_name_H-M   'P 1'
#
loop_
_entity.id
_entity.type
_entity.pdbx_description
1 polymer ?
#
loop_
_entity_poly.entity_id
_entity_poly.type
_entity_poly.pdbx_seq_one_letter_code
_entity_poly.pdbx_strand_id
1 'polypeptide(L)'
;MDPWYRVATLRREVREGRSFSPDEFAIALEQVVAGTAPPDYTDPAQFFARTCFTRALREHTGMALRRLAGKTENTAPVLTLMTQFGGGKTHTLTSLYHLAATGEAAAGFPGVEDLLDAEGLGAVPLARVGVFVGNAWDPTEGRETPWIDLARQVAGEPGVVALGTAARTTPPGTATLSKVFAAAEAPVLLLFDEVLNFLNRHRSMADSFHAFIHNLTVAVTGTTRAAAVISLPRSQVEMTDWDREWQAKIEKIVDRVARKLIANDEAEISEVVRRRLFDDLGGVRIRRKVANTYANWCFDRTARLPREWLAVDTATTEAKAREFLRTRFEACYPFHPATLSVFQRKWRALPQFQQTRGALAMLAQWVSWAAREHFRKARTEPLITLGSAPVHVPEFRAVVLGQLGEPRLDAAIEADLAGQQAHARALDADARGALRDIHRRTGTAILFESSGGQVDKVAHLPELRFALGEPEIDTTTVDNAAAALEAAGFFVRSVGTDGYRIHYQATLRKVVSDRRASLDEETEIRPAVRKLVEAEFARRATLPLVSFPGTAMDIPDTPHLSLVVCDPETEWTDAGTAAGQIAEWTRRRGNSDRLYPASLVWCVRKPGRALIEKVEIWLAWQRVATEVAQGVLGADFDHSDRAGVSAMVRDSEEAAKDEVWASYRFAAMSDNKEENGLRVIDLGAGHSSGSQTLCGRITSAMKAEALLNESVGAGYVDRNWPPAFADSGAWPLRSLRQSFLDGSLTRLSDPERVLRRQIAALVAAGDFGLASGARPDGGYGRLWYGEPIRQEEIAFDSDVFLLTKAKSEALRTPPEQDPPPRETLTPSGAVAEPEPDPPYSAAVEKSRAILQVTGTIPAEVWNRLGIRILPKLRPLDDLTVGIDLSATVESERLSSLETDLIQALRDLDLSGRVRIVTRDSSGSSSEGGSPGR
;
A
#
# COMPACT_ATOMS: atom_id res chain seq x y z
N MET A 1 4.52 24.16 -22.08
CA MET A 1 5.74 24.12 -22.92
C MET A 1 5.44 23.24 -24.12
N ASP A 2 6.16 23.37 -25.24
CA ASP A 2 5.95 22.47 -26.37
C ASP A 2 6.42 21.04 -26.03
N PRO A 3 5.68 20.00 -26.43
CA PRO A 3 6.07 18.61 -26.20
C PRO A 3 7.33 18.26 -27.02
N TRP A 4 8.19 17.38 -26.48
CA TRP A 4 9.48 17.07 -27.12
C TRP A 4 9.32 16.56 -28.57
N TYR A 5 8.29 15.76 -28.85
CA TYR A 5 8.07 15.14 -30.17
C TYR A 5 7.58 16.13 -31.24
N ARG A 6 7.18 17.34 -30.86
CA ARG A 6 6.88 18.44 -31.80
C ARG A 6 8.11 19.28 -32.13
N VAL A 7 9.15 19.21 -31.30
CA VAL A 7 10.35 20.05 -31.39
C VAL A 7 11.54 19.26 -31.94
N ALA A 8 11.74 18.04 -31.45
CA ALA A 8 12.83 17.16 -31.87
C ALA A 8 12.35 16.21 -32.97
N THR A 9 13.14 16.12 -34.04
CA THR A 9 12.87 15.25 -35.19
C THR A 9 13.64 13.95 -35.05
N LEU A 10 12.92 12.83 -35.00
CA LEU A 10 13.52 11.50 -34.98
C LEU A 10 14.11 11.14 -36.33
N ARG A 11 15.25 10.46 -36.27
CA ARG A 11 15.84 9.82 -37.44
C ARG A 11 14.84 8.91 -38.12
N ARG A 12 14.98 8.79 -39.44
CA ARG A 12 14.06 8.02 -40.28
C ARG A 12 13.94 6.57 -39.79
N GLU A 13 15.06 5.92 -39.55
CA GLU A 13 15.17 4.54 -39.08
C GLU A 13 14.46 4.30 -37.73
N VAL A 14 14.65 5.21 -36.76
CA VAL A 14 14.00 5.15 -35.44
C VAL A 14 12.49 5.37 -35.55
N ARG A 15 12.08 6.31 -36.41
CA ARG A 15 10.67 6.64 -36.65
C ARG A 15 9.92 5.55 -37.40
N GLU A 16 10.54 4.92 -38.39
CA GLU A 16 9.96 3.83 -39.17
C GLU A 16 9.96 2.50 -38.39
N GLY A 17 10.81 2.36 -37.37
CA GLY A 17 10.91 1.17 -36.53
C GLY A 17 11.34 -0.08 -37.31
N ARG A 18 12.19 0.11 -38.32
CA ARG A 18 12.55 -0.94 -39.31
C ARG A 18 13.33 -2.10 -38.71
N SER A 19 14.03 -1.87 -37.59
CA SER A 19 14.63 -2.87 -36.71
C SER A 19 15.29 -2.12 -35.55
N PHE A 20 15.22 -2.68 -34.34
CA PHE A 20 15.93 -2.16 -33.17
C PHE A 20 17.01 -3.15 -32.71
N SER A 21 17.52 -3.98 -33.62
CA SER A 21 18.56 -4.95 -33.28
C SER A 21 19.81 -4.23 -32.75
N PRO A 22 20.36 -4.65 -31.59
CA PRO A 22 21.66 -4.17 -31.12
C PRO A 22 22.78 -4.29 -32.18
N ASP A 23 22.67 -5.26 -33.09
CA ASP A 23 23.66 -5.56 -34.13
C ASP A 23 23.72 -4.48 -35.23
N GLU A 24 22.61 -3.78 -35.51
CA GLU A 24 22.61 -2.66 -36.47
C GLU A 24 23.39 -1.44 -35.96
N PHE A 25 23.59 -1.37 -34.64
CA PHE A 25 24.43 -0.37 -33.99
C PHE A 25 25.89 -0.83 -33.81
N ALA A 26 26.22 -2.07 -34.23
CA ALA A 26 27.58 -2.59 -34.17
C ALA A 26 28.39 -2.13 -35.40
N ILE A 27 29.58 -1.60 -35.15
CA ILE A 27 30.57 -1.34 -36.21
C ILE A 27 31.42 -2.59 -36.33
N ALA A 28 31.63 -3.04 -37.56
CA ALA A 28 32.56 -4.10 -37.91
C ALA A 28 33.73 -3.48 -38.69
N LEU A 29 34.89 -3.36 -38.06
CA LEU A 29 36.05 -2.66 -38.65
C LEU A 29 36.49 -3.32 -39.96
N GLU A 30 36.42 -4.64 -40.05
CA GLU A 30 36.72 -5.41 -41.26
C GLU A 30 35.81 -5.03 -42.43
N GLN A 31 34.52 -4.77 -42.17
CA GLN A 31 33.57 -4.37 -43.21
C GLN A 31 33.80 -2.92 -43.64
N VAL A 32 34.22 -2.05 -42.71
CA VAL A 32 34.58 -0.66 -43.03
C VAL A 32 35.82 -0.65 -43.94
N VAL A 33 36.85 -1.39 -43.57
CA VAL A 33 38.10 -1.49 -44.36
C VAL A 33 37.85 -2.14 -45.72
N ALA A 34 36.95 -3.13 -45.81
CA ALA A 34 36.59 -3.78 -47.06
C ALA A 34 35.62 -2.95 -47.94
N GLY A 35 35.09 -1.84 -47.44
CA GLY A 35 34.09 -1.02 -48.16
C GLY A 35 32.70 -1.67 -48.26
N THR A 36 32.41 -2.70 -47.45
CA THR A 36 31.13 -3.44 -47.45
C THR A 36 30.19 -3.02 -46.32
N ALA A 37 30.65 -2.23 -45.35
CA ALA A 37 29.78 -1.68 -44.31
C ALA A 37 28.85 -0.57 -44.88
N PRO A 38 27.71 -0.30 -44.22
CA PRO A 38 26.81 0.79 -44.60
C PRO A 38 27.53 2.14 -44.81
N PRO A 39 27.05 3.02 -45.70
CA PRO A 39 27.65 4.33 -45.99
C PRO A 39 27.94 5.15 -44.73
N ASP A 40 27.08 5.04 -43.74
CA ASP A 40 27.18 5.66 -42.42
C ASP A 40 28.47 5.36 -41.66
N TYR A 41 29.15 4.26 -42.02
CA TYR A 41 30.41 3.81 -41.43
C TYR A 41 31.58 3.84 -42.41
N THR A 42 31.35 3.64 -43.70
CA THR A 42 32.40 3.67 -44.75
C THR A 42 32.75 5.07 -45.23
N ASP A 43 31.79 6.00 -45.29
CA ASP A 43 32.02 7.40 -45.64
C ASP A 43 32.51 8.19 -44.41
N PRO A 44 33.76 8.70 -44.38
CA PRO A 44 34.30 9.44 -43.24
C PRO A 44 33.46 10.66 -42.85
N ALA A 45 32.89 11.38 -43.82
CA ALA A 45 32.11 12.58 -43.52
C ALA A 45 30.81 12.23 -42.79
N GLN A 46 30.11 11.19 -43.24
CA GLN A 46 28.90 10.69 -42.58
C GLN A 46 29.21 10.05 -41.22
N PHE A 47 30.33 9.34 -41.12
CA PHE A 47 30.80 8.76 -39.88
C PHE A 47 31.04 9.85 -38.83
N PHE A 48 31.86 10.86 -39.12
CA PHE A 48 32.18 11.93 -38.18
C PHE A 48 31.00 12.86 -37.86
N ALA A 49 30.06 13.05 -38.78
CA ALA A 49 28.81 13.74 -38.48
C ALA A 49 28.02 13.05 -37.34
N ARG A 50 28.17 11.73 -37.20
CA ARG A 50 27.50 10.89 -36.18
C ARG A 50 28.39 10.59 -34.97
N THR A 51 29.69 10.87 -35.08
CA THR A 51 30.68 10.64 -34.02
C THR A 51 30.63 11.76 -32.99
N CYS A 52 30.43 11.39 -31.74
CA CYS A 52 30.66 12.28 -30.61
C CYS A 52 32.13 12.18 -30.20
N PHE A 53 32.88 13.29 -30.27
CA PHE A 53 34.25 13.37 -29.76
C PHE A 53 34.25 13.43 -28.23
N THR A 54 33.96 12.29 -27.61
CA THR A 54 34.07 12.10 -26.16
C THR A 54 35.49 12.39 -25.70
N ARG A 55 35.68 12.73 -24.43
CA ARG A 55 37.00 12.93 -23.83
C ARG A 55 37.91 11.73 -24.09
N ALA A 56 37.40 10.52 -23.90
CA ALA A 56 38.18 9.31 -24.16
C ALA A 56 38.51 9.14 -25.65
N LEU A 57 37.57 9.41 -26.56
CA LEU A 57 37.87 9.33 -27.99
C LEU A 57 38.93 10.37 -28.37
N ARG A 58 38.81 11.61 -27.89
CA ARG A 58 39.81 12.67 -28.11
C ARG A 58 41.18 12.29 -27.56
N GLU A 59 41.25 11.81 -26.31
CA GLU A 59 42.51 11.40 -25.70
C GLU A 59 43.15 10.21 -26.45
N HIS A 60 42.36 9.17 -26.79
CA HIS A 60 42.88 8.00 -27.54
C HIS A 60 43.34 8.36 -28.95
N THR A 61 42.53 9.11 -29.70
CA THR A 61 42.87 9.54 -31.05
C THR A 61 44.05 10.51 -31.03
N GLY A 62 44.00 11.51 -30.15
CA GLY A 62 45.06 12.49 -29.96
C GLY A 62 46.42 11.89 -29.64
N MET A 63 46.49 10.92 -28.72
CA MET A 63 47.75 10.22 -28.42
C MET A 63 48.32 9.50 -29.64
N ALA A 64 47.49 8.78 -30.40
CA ALA A 64 47.93 8.09 -31.61
C ALA A 64 48.38 9.09 -32.70
N LEU A 65 47.60 10.15 -32.94
CA LEU A 65 47.93 11.18 -33.93
C LEU A 65 49.22 11.94 -33.57
N ARG A 66 49.42 12.30 -32.30
CA ARG A 66 50.67 12.92 -31.82
C ARG A 66 51.86 12.01 -32.08
N ARG A 67 51.72 10.71 -31.81
CA ARG A 67 52.76 9.73 -32.10
C ARG A 67 53.05 9.62 -33.60
N LEU A 68 52.03 9.58 -34.45
CA LEU A 68 52.19 9.55 -35.92
C LEU A 68 52.85 10.84 -36.46
N ALA A 69 52.61 11.97 -35.79
CA ALA A 69 53.25 13.25 -36.08
C ALA A 69 54.71 13.34 -35.59
N GLY A 70 55.23 12.30 -34.92
CA GLY A 70 56.59 12.28 -34.36
C GLY A 70 56.74 12.97 -33.00
N LYS A 71 55.63 13.40 -32.38
CA LYS A 71 55.64 13.98 -31.02
C LYS A 71 55.64 12.84 -30.00
N THR A 72 56.66 12.78 -29.15
CA THR A 72 56.82 11.69 -28.16
C THR A 72 56.41 12.10 -26.74
N GLU A 73 56.25 13.39 -26.47
CA GLU A 73 55.86 13.93 -25.16
C GLU A 73 54.43 13.55 -24.78
N ASN A 74 54.25 12.95 -23.59
CA ASN A 74 52.94 12.53 -23.07
C ASN A 74 52.13 11.68 -24.07
N THR A 75 52.81 10.84 -24.85
CA THR A 75 52.21 9.87 -25.79
C THR A 75 52.55 8.44 -25.38
N ALA A 76 51.69 7.49 -25.71
CA ALA A 76 51.99 6.07 -25.59
C ALA A 76 52.12 5.46 -27.00
N PRO A 77 53.23 4.78 -27.33
CA PRO A 77 53.42 4.13 -28.63
C PRO A 77 52.44 2.97 -28.85
N VAL A 78 52.00 2.34 -27.76
CA VAL A 78 50.99 1.28 -27.79
C VAL A 78 49.85 1.65 -26.85
N LEU A 79 48.63 1.62 -27.38
CA LEU A 79 47.40 1.93 -26.67
C LEU A 79 46.56 0.68 -26.53
N THR A 80 46.09 0.39 -25.32
CA THR A 80 45.07 -0.65 -25.10
C THR A 80 43.72 0.02 -24.95
N LEU A 81 42.77 -0.38 -25.78
CA LEU A 81 41.38 0.01 -25.60
C LEU A 81 40.72 -1.03 -24.70
N MET A 82 40.54 -0.66 -23.44
CA MET A 82 39.74 -1.41 -22.48
C MET A 82 38.50 -0.59 -22.13
N THR A 83 37.48 -0.64 -22.98
CA THR A 83 36.24 0.08 -22.69
C THR A 83 35.35 -0.76 -21.78
N GLN A 84 34.78 -0.13 -20.75
CA GLN A 84 33.70 -0.73 -19.95
C GLN A 84 32.41 -0.85 -20.76
N PHE A 85 32.23 0.04 -21.73
CA PHE A 85 31.09 0.14 -22.60
C PHE A 85 31.33 -0.65 -23.90
N GLY A 86 30.54 -1.69 -24.13
CA GLY A 86 30.52 -2.45 -25.39
C GLY A 86 30.06 -1.57 -26.55
N GLY A 87 31.00 -0.98 -27.30
CA GLY A 87 30.71 -0.16 -28.47
C GLY A 87 31.75 0.91 -28.80
N GLY A 88 32.66 1.24 -27.86
CA GLY A 88 33.65 2.30 -28.05
C GLY A 88 34.97 1.86 -28.73
N LYS A 89 35.34 0.58 -28.64
CA LYS A 89 36.64 0.08 -29.14
C LYS A 89 36.73 0.12 -30.65
N THR A 90 35.86 -0.63 -31.32
CA THR A 90 35.79 -0.66 -32.78
C THR A 90 35.47 0.72 -33.36
N HIS A 91 34.67 1.55 -32.67
CA HIS A 91 34.42 2.93 -33.07
C HIS A 91 35.69 3.81 -33.00
N THR A 92 36.50 3.67 -31.95
CA THR A 92 37.79 4.37 -31.81
C THR A 92 38.78 3.91 -32.88
N LEU A 93 38.88 2.58 -33.12
CA LEU A 93 39.71 2.03 -34.18
C LEU A 93 39.27 2.54 -35.56
N THR A 94 37.95 2.59 -35.82
CA THR A 94 37.39 3.11 -37.08
C THR A 94 37.65 4.61 -37.24
N SER A 95 37.54 5.39 -36.16
CA SER A 95 37.87 6.81 -36.16
C SER A 95 39.34 7.03 -36.52
N LEU A 96 40.24 6.25 -35.90
CA LEU A 96 41.67 6.28 -36.20
C LEU A 96 41.98 5.86 -37.63
N TYR A 97 41.31 4.82 -38.15
CA TYR A 97 41.43 4.39 -39.54
C TYR A 97 41.07 5.52 -40.50
N HIS A 98 39.90 6.14 -40.34
CA HIS A 98 39.44 7.23 -41.21
C HIS A 98 40.35 8.46 -41.14
N LEU A 99 40.78 8.86 -39.93
CA LEU A 99 41.71 9.98 -39.76
C LEU A 99 43.05 9.71 -40.46
N ALA A 100 43.68 8.58 -40.14
CA ALA A 100 45.02 8.24 -40.62
C ALA A 100 45.06 7.94 -42.13
N ALA A 101 43.98 7.37 -42.70
CA ALA A 101 43.86 7.09 -44.12
C ALA A 101 43.56 8.34 -44.95
N THR A 102 42.86 9.32 -44.37
CA THR A 102 42.49 10.57 -45.07
C THR A 102 43.59 11.64 -44.98
N GLY A 103 44.32 11.70 -43.87
CA GLY A 103 45.36 12.70 -43.65
C GLY A 103 44.78 14.12 -43.54
N GLU A 104 45.47 15.11 -44.10
CA GLU A 104 45.14 16.54 -43.95
C GLU A 104 43.69 16.91 -44.30
N ALA A 105 43.11 16.25 -45.30
CA ALA A 105 41.70 16.47 -45.70
C ALA A 105 40.69 16.12 -44.59
N ALA A 106 41.10 15.35 -43.57
CA ALA A 106 40.23 15.01 -42.45
C ALA A 106 39.83 16.22 -41.60
N ALA A 107 40.57 17.33 -41.66
CA ALA A 107 40.22 18.57 -40.97
C ALA A 107 38.83 19.11 -41.39
N GLY A 108 38.37 18.79 -42.61
CA GLY A 108 37.04 19.18 -43.09
C GLY A 108 35.88 18.38 -42.48
N PHE A 109 36.15 17.32 -41.70
CA PHE A 109 35.10 16.53 -41.07
C PHE A 109 34.64 17.14 -39.73
N PRO A 110 33.34 17.07 -39.40
CA PRO A 110 32.81 17.68 -38.18
C PRO A 110 33.56 17.25 -36.91
N GLY A 111 34.08 18.21 -36.14
CA GLY A 111 34.76 17.99 -34.85
C GLY A 111 36.23 17.58 -34.92
N VAL A 112 36.80 17.37 -36.11
CA VAL A 112 38.23 17.02 -36.26
C VAL A 112 39.13 18.25 -36.04
N GLU A 113 38.72 19.44 -36.47
CA GLU A 113 39.45 20.68 -36.22
C GLU A 113 39.60 20.96 -34.72
N ASP A 114 38.52 20.86 -33.96
CA ASP A 114 38.55 20.98 -32.49
C ASP A 114 39.48 19.95 -31.82
N LEU A 115 39.55 18.72 -32.37
CA LEU A 115 40.47 17.68 -31.89
C LEU A 115 41.93 18.07 -32.16
N LEU A 116 42.22 18.58 -33.36
CA LEU A 116 43.56 19.01 -33.75
C LEU A 116 44.05 20.17 -32.87
N ASP A 117 43.19 21.16 -32.64
CA ASP A 117 43.48 22.30 -31.77
C ASP A 117 43.75 21.87 -30.33
N ALA A 118 42.90 21.00 -29.78
CA ALA A 118 43.05 20.49 -28.42
C ALA A 118 44.35 19.69 -28.22
N GLU A 119 44.83 18.99 -29.24
CA GLU A 119 46.06 18.19 -29.21
C GLU A 119 47.30 18.95 -29.75
N GLY A 120 47.12 20.22 -30.15
CA GLY A 120 48.16 21.08 -30.70
C GLY A 120 48.78 20.54 -31.99
N LEU A 121 47.99 19.91 -32.86
CA LEU A 121 48.41 19.35 -34.14
C LEU A 121 47.97 20.26 -35.29
N GLY A 122 48.89 20.58 -36.22
CA GLY A 122 48.57 21.43 -37.38
C GLY A 122 47.80 20.70 -38.49
N ALA A 123 47.90 19.37 -38.56
CA ALA A 123 47.18 18.53 -39.49
C ALA A 123 47.15 17.08 -38.98
N VAL A 124 46.21 16.29 -39.48
CA VAL A 124 46.20 14.83 -39.28
C VAL A 124 47.31 14.21 -40.13
N PRO A 125 48.27 13.45 -39.54
CA PRO A 125 49.31 12.80 -40.32
C PRO A 125 48.74 11.70 -41.22
N LEU A 126 49.06 11.75 -42.52
CA LEU A 126 48.77 10.65 -43.44
C LEU A 126 49.67 9.45 -43.08
N ALA A 127 49.06 8.29 -42.80
CA ALA A 127 49.77 7.11 -42.33
C ALA A 127 49.38 5.85 -43.12
N ARG A 128 50.28 4.87 -43.17
CA ARG A 128 49.98 3.51 -43.62
C ARG A 128 49.31 2.75 -42.48
N VAL A 129 48.08 2.29 -42.71
CA VAL A 129 47.27 1.64 -41.68
C VAL A 129 47.23 0.13 -41.91
N GLY A 130 47.74 -0.64 -40.96
CA GLY A 130 47.58 -2.09 -40.91
C GLY A 130 46.45 -2.47 -39.96
N VAL A 131 45.50 -3.27 -40.42
CA VAL A 131 44.33 -3.69 -39.65
C VAL A 131 44.30 -5.19 -39.49
N PHE A 132 44.14 -5.65 -38.26
CA PHE A 132 43.94 -7.04 -37.89
C PHE A 132 42.66 -7.18 -37.08
N VAL A 133 41.69 -7.97 -37.56
CA VAL A 133 40.43 -8.22 -36.87
C VAL A 133 40.31 -9.71 -36.56
N GLY A 134 40.42 -10.08 -35.28
CA GLY A 134 40.52 -11.48 -34.88
C GLY A 134 39.28 -12.34 -35.19
N ASN A 135 38.10 -11.72 -35.32
CA ASN A 135 36.87 -12.41 -35.72
C ASN A 135 36.84 -12.81 -37.19
N ALA A 136 37.49 -12.02 -38.06
CA ALA A 136 37.39 -12.13 -39.51
C ALA A 136 38.68 -12.64 -40.17
N TRP A 137 39.74 -12.81 -39.39
CA TRP A 137 41.04 -13.23 -39.91
C TRP A 137 41.18 -14.75 -39.91
N ASP A 138 41.53 -15.30 -41.07
CA ASP A 138 41.91 -16.70 -41.25
C ASP A 138 43.18 -16.78 -42.10
N PRO A 139 44.06 -17.78 -41.84
CA PRO A 139 45.27 -17.95 -42.62
C PRO A 139 44.94 -18.39 -44.04
N THR A 140 45.39 -17.62 -45.02
CA THR A 140 45.25 -17.94 -46.45
C THR A 140 46.58 -17.76 -47.17
N GLU A 141 46.70 -18.25 -48.41
CA GLU A 141 47.89 -18.02 -49.23
C GLU A 141 48.18 -16.52 -49.36
N GLY A 142 49.43 -16.11 -49.07
CA GLY A 142 49.85 -14.71 -49.04
C GLY A 142 49.50 -13.94 -47.76
N ARG A 143 48.75 -14.55 -46.83
CA ARG A 143 48.38 -14.06 -45.48
C ARG A 143 48.48 -15.20 -44.47
N GLU A 144 49.53 -16.03 -44.55
CA GLU A 144 49.66 -17.25 -43.77
C GLU A 144 49.78 -16.99 -42.26
N THR A 145 50.31 -15.82 -41.89
CA THR A 145 50.48 -15.39 -40.51
C THR A 145 50.06 -13.94 -40.33
N PRO A 146 49.61 -13.52 -39.13
CA PRO A 146 49.15 -12.14 -38.91
C PRO A 146 50.21 -11.08 -39.23
N TRP A 147 51.50 -11.39 -39.02
CA TRP A 147 52.58 -10.46 -39.32
C TRP A 147 52.90 -10.35 -40.82
N ILE A 148 52.76 -11.43 -41.60
CA ILE A 148 52.87 -11.37 -43.07
C ILE A 148 51.78 -10.46 -43.63
N ASP A 149 50.55 -10.68 -43.16
CA ASP A 149 49.40 -9.89 -43.55
C ASP A 149 49.58 -8.40 -43.24
N LEU A 150 49.93 -8.06 -42.00
CA LEU A 150 50.16 -6.66 -41.60
C LEU A 150 51.32 -6.01 -42.37
N ALA A 151 52.42 -6.75 -42.62
CA ALA A 151 53.53 -6.21 -43.42
C ALA A 151 53.10 -5.88 -44.85
N ARG A 152 52.25 -6.72 -45.46
CA ARG A 152 51.66 -6.49 -46.78
C ARG A 152 50.73 -5.27 -46.79
N GLN A 153 49.88 -5.12 -45.77
CA GLN A 153 48.98 -3.96 -45.67
C GLN A 153 49.74 -2.64 -45.52
N VAL A 154 50.81 -2.62 -44.72
CA VAL A 154 51.54 -1.39 -44.39
C VAL A 154 52.57 -1.01 -45.46
N ALA A 155 53.28 -1.98 -46.03
CA ALA A 155 54.42 -1.74 -46.91
C ALA A 155 54.40 -2.58 -48.20
N GLY A 156 53.31 -3.30 -48.51
CA GLY A 156 53.21 -4.15 -49.71
C GLY A 156 54.21 -5.30 -49.73
N GLU A 157 54.62 -5.71 -50.93
CA GLU A 157 55.65 -6.74 -51.13
C GLU A 157 57.00 -6.40 -50.47
N PRO A 158 57.52 -5.15 -50.49
CA PRO A 158 58.70 -4.77 -49.72
C PRO A 158 58.64 -5.15 -48.24
N GLY A 159 57.47 -4.99 -47.60
CA GLY A 159 57.24 -5.39 -46.21
C GLY A 159 57.33 -6.91 -46.02
N VAL A 160 56.73 -7.69 -46.93
CA VAL A 160 56.77 -9.16 -46.87
C VAL A 160 58.19 -9.66 -47.07
N VAL A 161 58.95 -9.10 -48.01
CA VAL A 161 60.36 -9.42 -48.25
C VAL A 161 61.21 -9.11 -47.01
N ALA A 162 60.94 -7.98 -46.33
CA ALA A 162 61.67 -7.60 -45.13
C ALA A 162 61.51 -8.60 -43.96
N LEU A 163 60.39 -9.34 -43.89
CA LEU A 163 60.16 -10.38 -42.88
C LEU A 163 61.04 -11.62 -43.08
N GLY A 164 61.40 -11.95 -44.32
CA GLY A 164 62.17 -13.13 -44.69
C GLY A 164 61.34 -14.43 -44.79
N THR A 165 61.95 -15.51 -45.30
CA THR A 165 61.26 -16.77 -45.61
C THR A 165 60.76 -17.54 -44.38
N ALA A 166 61.42 -17.37 -43.22
CA ALA A 166 61.01 -17.98 -41.96
C ALA A 166 59.70 -17.41 -41.38
N ALA A 167 59.21 -16.30 -41.92
CA ALA A 167 57.99 -15.64 -41.45
C ALA A 167 56.73 -16.49 -41.62
N ARG A 168 56.76 -17.55 -42.44
CA ARG A 168 55.63 -18.48 -42.58
C ARG A 168 55.36 -19.29 -41.31
N THR A 169 56.36 -19.46 -40.46
CA THR A 169 56.29 -20.33 -39.27
C THR A 169 56.75 -19.66 -37.99
N THR A 170 57.57 -18.61 -38.08
CA THR A 170 58.22 -18.00 -36.92
C THR A 170 57.88 -16.52 -36.82
N PRO A 171 57.43 -16.03 -35.66
CA PRO A 171 57.12 -14.61 -35.48
C PRO A 171 58.39 -13.76 -35.61
N PRO A 172 58.32 -12.57 -36.24
CA PRO A 172 59.48 -11.74 -36.48
C PRO A 172 60.03 -11.14 -35.18
N GLY A 173 61.35 -10.98 -35.13
CA GLY A 173 62.02 -10.22 -34.07
C GLY A 173 61.83 -8.71 -34.22
N THR A 174 62.22 -7.96 -33.18
CA THR A 174 62.08 -6.49 -33.13
C THR A 174 62.79 -5.78 -34.28
N ALA A 175 64.04 -6.16 -34.58
CA ALA A 175 64.82 -5.56 -35.68
C ALA A 175 64.18 -5.81 -37.07
N THR A 176 63.56 -6.96 -37.27
CA THR A 176 62.83 -7.27 -38.50
C THR A 176 61.58 -6.41 -38.64
N LEU A 177 60.81 -6.24 -37.55
CA LEU A 177 59.65 -5.34 -37.55
C LEU A 177 60.04 -3.88 -37.81
N SER A 178 61.16 -3.41 -37.25
CA SER A 178 61.68 -2.08 -37.57
C SER A 178 62.01 -1.90 -39.05
N LYS A 179 62.52 -2.94 -39.74
CA LYS A 179 62.74 -2.91 -41.20
C LYS A 179 61.42 -2.83 -41.96
N VAL A 180 60.38 -3.56 -41.52
CA VAL A 180 59.04 -3.48 -42.11
C VAL A 180 58.46 -2.06 -41.97
N PHE A 181 58.59 -1.44 -40.80
CA PHE A 181 58.12 -0.06 -40.59
C PHE A 181 58.89 0.96 -41.44
N ALA A 182 60.21 0.77 -41.59
CA ALA A 182 61.01 1.61 -42.48
C ALA A 182 60.59 1.48 -43.95
N ALA A 183 60.26 0.27 -44.40
CA ALA A 183 59.79 -0.01 -45.76
C ALA A 183 58.43 0.62 -46.09
N ALA A 184 57.67 1.09 -45.09
CA ALA A 184 56.40 1.79 -45.29
C ALA A 184 56.57 3.21 -45.86
N GLU A 185 57.76 3.80 -45.69
CA GLU A 185 58.11 5.18 -46.10
C GLU A 185 57.14 6.27 -45.60
N ALA A 186 56.37 5.98 -44.55
CA ALA A 186 55.34 6.83 -43.97
C ALA A 186 55.14 6.47 -42.49
N PRO A 187 54.45 7.31 -41.68
CA PRO A 187 53.99 6.89 -40.37
C PRO A 187 53.18 5.59 -40.45
N VAL A 188 53.31 4.74 -39.42
CA VAL A 188 52.63 3.44 -39.38
C VAL A 188 51.64 3.40 -38.24
N LEU A 189 50.39 3.09 -38.55
CA LEU A 189 49.34 2.83 -37.56
C LEU A 189 48.91 1.37 -37.65
N LEU A 190 48.95 0.66 -36.53
CA LEU A 190 48.48 -0.72 -36.45
C LEU A 190 47.24 -0.81 -35.57
N LEU A 191 46.15 -1.35 -36.10
CA LEU A 191 44.88 -1.48 -35.41
C LEU A 191 44.54 -2.96 -35.24
N PHE A 192 44.44 -3.41 -33.99
CA PHE A 192 44.08 -4.78 -33.63
C PHE A 192 42.71 -4.77 -32.96
N ASP A 193 41.72 -5.38 -33.61
CA ASP A 193 40.40 -5.62 -33.04
C ASP A 193 40.20 -7.09 -32.65
N GLU A 194 39.46 -7.33 -31.57
CA GLU A 194 39.03 -8.66 -31.13
C GLU A 194 40.16 -9.71 -31.04
N VAL A 195 41.31 -9.33 -30.46
CA VAL A 195 42.51 -10.18 -30.40
C VAL A 195 42.28 -11.51 -29.67
N LEU A 196 41.48 -11.51 -28.60
CA LEU A 196 41.20 -12.75 -27.87
C LEU A 196 40.39 -13.76 -28.70
N ASN A 197 39.49 -13.27 -29.57
CA ASN A 197 38.70 -14.17 -30.41
C ASN A 197 39.59 -14.90 -31.42
N PHE A 198 40.64 -14.24 -31.92
CA PHE A 198 41.68 -14.92 -32.72
C PHE A 198 42.40 -16.01 -31.91
N LEU A 199 42.85 -15.71 -30.68
CA LEU A 199 43.55 -16.68 -29.83
C LEU A 199 42.67 -17.89 -29.49
N ASN A 200 41.36 -17.69 -29.36
CA ASN A 200 40.42 -18.77 -29.09
C ASN A 200 40.13 -19.62 -30.35
N ARG A 201 39.97 -18.99 -31.53
CA ARG A 201 39.74 -19.68 -32.82
C ARG A 201 40.98 -20.43 -33.30
N HIS A 202 42.16 -19.84 -33.17
CA HIS A 202 43.43 -20.33 -33.72
C HIS A 202 44.42 -20.68 -32.60
N ARG A 203 44.02 -21.57 -31.68
CA ARG A 203 44.80 -21.91 -30.46
C ARG A 203 46.22 -22.39 -30.75
N SER A 204 46.45 -23.09 -31.86
CA SER A 204 47.79 -23.55 -32.28
C SER A 204 48.75 -22.40 -32.58
N MET A 205 48.23 -21.22 -32.92
CA MET A 205 49.02 -20.02 -33.21
C MET A 205 49.17 -19.11 -31.98
N ALA A 206 48.52 -19.41 -30.86
CA ALA A 206 48.42 -18.51 -29.71
C ALA A 206 49.79 -18.09 -29.14
N ASP A 207 50.69 -19.03 -28.92
CA ASP A 207 52.05 -18.74 -28.43
C ASP A 207 52.86 -17.90 -29.43
N SER A 208 52.80 -18.25 -30.71
CA SER A 208 53.51 -17.52 -31.77
C SER A 208 52.98 -16.09 -31.94
N PHE A 209 51.66 -15.91 -31.81
CA PHE A 209 51.00 -14.60 -31.87
C PHE A 209 51.30 -13.76 -30.64
N HIS A 210 51.31 -14.35 -29.45
CA HIS A 210 51.73 -13.67 -28.23
C HIS A 210 53.18 -13.20 -28.30
N ALA A 211 54.10 -14.03 -28.81
CA ALA A 211 55.48 -13.63 -29.08
C ALA A 211 55.56 -12.49 -30.11
N PHE A 212 54.72 -12.52 -31.16
CA PHE A 212 54.60 -11.43 -32.12
C PHE A 212 54.12 -10.13 -31.46
N ILE A 213 53.04 -10.14 -30.68
CA ILE A 213 52.53 -8.95 -29.97
C ILE A 213 53.59 -8.37 -29.01
N HIS A 214 54.34 -9.23 -28.32
CA HIS A 214 55.47 -8.81 -27.50
C HIS A 214 56.53 -8.08 -28.33
N ASN A 215 57.03 -8.70 -29.40
CA ASN A 215 58.06 -8.11 -30.27
C ASN A 215 57.57 -6.83 -30.96
N LEU A 216 56.30 -6.80 -31.35
CA LEU A 216 55.65 -5.65 -31.94
C LEU A 216 55.61 -4.46 -30.98
N THR A 217 55.19 -4.70 -29.74
CA THR A 217 55.10 -3.66 -28.71
C THR A 217 56.47 -3.00 -28.50
N VAL A 218 57.54 -3.80 -28.46
CA VAL A 218 58.91 -3.30 -28.33
C VAL A 218 59.35 -2.53 -29.58
N ALA A 219 59.08 -3.04 -30.79
CA ALA A 219 59.46 -2.40 -32.05
C ALA A 219 58.77 -1.04 -32.26
N VAL A 220 57.47 -0.94 -31.95
CA VAL A 220 56.70 0.30 -32.04
C VAL A 220 57.19 1.32 -31.01
N THR A 221 57.54 0.87 -29.80
CA THR A 221 58.14 1.73 -28.76
C THR A 221 59.46 2.37 -29.21
N GLY A 222 60.29 1.60 -29.92
CA GLY A 222 61.56 2.06 -30.48
C GLY A 222 61.44 2.99 -31.69
N THR A 223 60.24 3.24 -32.22
CA THR A 223 60.02 4.04 -33.45
C THR A 223 59.24 5.32 -33.14
N THR A 224 59.67 6.47 -33.64
CA THR A 224 59.06 7.77 -33.31
C THR A 224 57.78 8.08 -34.07
N ARG A 225 57.54 7.46 -35.24
CA ARG A 225 56.36 7.68 -36.11
C ARG A 225 55.50 6.43 -36.29
N ALA A 226 55.43 5.58 -35.28
CA ALA A 226 54.60 4.38 -35.28
C ALA A 226 53.72 4.32 -34.03
N ALA A 227 52.47 3.89 -34.20
CA ALA A 227 51.53 3.66 -33.11
C ALA A 227 50.77 2.34 -33.32
N ALA A 228 50.48 1.63 -32.23
CA ALA A 228 49.64 0.44 -32.25
C ALA A 228 48.48 0.59 -31.25
N VAL A 229 47.28 0.18 -31.66
CA VAL A 229 46.07 0.23 -30.82
C VAL A 229 45.46 -1.16 -30.77
N ILE A 230 45.33 -1.71 -29.57
CA ILE A 230 44.89 -3.09 -29.32
C ILE A 230 43.60 -3.10 -28.50
N SER A 231 42.56 -3.70 -29.07
CA SER A 231 41.27 -3.96 -28.42
C SER A 231 41.32 -5.24 -27.59
N LEU A 232 40.98 -5.15 -26.30
CA LEU A 232 40.79 -6.29 -25.40
C LEU A 232 39.40 -6.24 -24.74
N PRO A 233 38.66 -7.36 -24.62
CA PRO A 233 37.41 -7.41 -23.88
C PRO A 233 37.65 -7.28 -22.36
N ARG A 234 36.65 -6.77 -21.63
CA ARG A 234 36.68 -6.71 -20.15
C ARG A 234 35.59 -7.56 -19.50
N SER A 235 34.57 -7.99 -20.24
CA SER A 235 33.44 -8.75 -19.67
C SER A 235 33.89 -10.17 -19.33
N GLN A 236 33.89 -10.51 -18.03
CA GLN A 236 34.24 -11.84 -17.53
C GLN A 236 33.13 -12.88 -17.74
N VAL A 237 31.89 -12.44 -18.01
CA VAL A 237 30.69 -13.28 -17.94
C VAL A 237 30.61 -14.28 -19.09
N GLU A 238 31.19 -13.97 -20.25
CA GLU A 238 31.22 -14.83 -21.44
C GLU A 238 32.58 -15.50 -21.67
N MET A 239 33.56 -15.26 -20.78
CA MET A 239 34.94 -15.71 -20.97
C MET A 239 35.19 -17.07 -20.35
N THR A 240 35.72 -17.99 -21.16
CA THR A 240 36.25 -19.27 -20.69
C THR A 240 37.50 -19.06 -19.83
N ASP A 241 37.90 -20.07 -19.04
CA ASP A 241 39.15 -19.98 -18.26
C ASP A 241 40.37 -19.77 -19.17
N TRP A 242 40.33 -20.32 -20.39
CA TRP A 242 41.35 -20.08 -21.43
C TRP A 242 41.41 -18.62 -21.85
N ASP A 243 40.26 -17.98 -22.10
CA ASP A 243 40.21 -16.57 -22.48
C ASP A 243 40.77 -15.68 -21.36
N ARG A 244 40.47 -16.00 -20.10
CA ARG A 244 40.99 -15.27 -18.94
C ARG A 244 42.51 -15.41 -18.81
N GLU A 245 43.06 -16.61 -19.01
CA GLU A 245 44.51 -16.84 -18.98
C GLU A 245 45.22 -16.04 -20.07
N TRP A 246 44.73 -16.11 -21.31
CA TRP A 246 45.34 -15.41 -22.44
C TRP A 246 45.16 -13.90 -22.38
N GLN A 247 44.01 -13.43 -21.88
CA GLN A 247 43.84 -12.01 -21.57
C GLN A 247 44.91 -11.54 -20.59
N ALA A 248 45.11 -12.25 -19.48
CA ALA A 248 46.12 -11.88 -18.49
C ALA A 248 47.54 -11.86 -19.09
N LYS A 249 47.87 -12.80 -19.98
CA LYS A 249 49.16 -12.84 -20.70
C LYS A 249 49.34 -11.61 -21.60
N ILE A 250 48.34 -11.28 -22.42
CA ILE A 250 48.41 -10.11 -23.32
C ILE A 250 48.40 -8.81 -22.52
N GLU A 251 47.53 -8.68 -21.52
CA GLU A 251 47.50 -7.52 -20.62
C GLU A 251 48.86 -7.29 -19.97
N LYS A 252 49.55 -8.32 -19.50
CA LYS A 252 50.89 -8.19 -18.91
C LYS A 252 51.94 -7.63 -19.88
N ILE A 253 51.84 -7.94 -21.17
CA ILE A 253 52.71 -7.36 -22.20
C ILE A 253 52.38 -5.88 -22.39
N VAL A 254 51.10 -5.57 -22.58
CA VAL A 254 50.69 -4.23 -23.00
C VAL A 254 50.66 -3.23 -21.83
N ASP A 255 50.36 -3.68 -20.61
CA ASP A 255 50.35 -2.86 -19.38
C ASP A 255 51.72 -2.26 -19.03
N ARG A 256 52.81 -2.85 -19.51
CA ARG A 256 54.17 -2.31 -19.31
C ARG A 256 54.42 -1.01 -20.08
N VAL A 257 53.63 -0.73 -21.11
CA VAL A 257 53.89 0.32 -22.10
C VAL A 257 52.68 1.24 -22.33
N ALA A 258 51.47 0.82 -21.94
CA ALA A 258 50.21 1.50 -22.24
C ALA A 258 49.63 2.33 -21.08
N ARG A 259 48.83 3.34 -21.43
CA ARG A 259 48.03 4.16 -20.49
C ARG A 259 46.59 3.67 -20.47
N LYS A 260 46.08 3.29 -19.28
CA LYS A 260 44.68 2.92 -19.08
C LYS A 260 43.84 4.18 -18.96
N LEU A 261 42.86 4.37 -19.85
CA LEU A 261 41.88 5.46 -19.79
C LEU A 261 40.48 4.85 -19.72
N ILE A 262 39.70 5.30 -18.74
CA ILE A 262 38.32 4.85 -18.52
C ILE A 262 37.42 6.04 -18.84
N ALA A 263 36.67 5.96 -19.94
CA ALA A 263 35.58 6.90 -20.23
C ALA A 263 34.42 6.63 -19.25
N ASN A 264 33.93 7.62 -18.51
CA ASN A 264 32.81 7.45 -17.56
C ASN A 264 31.97 8.74 -17.38
N ASP A 265 31.80 9.56 -18.42
CA ASP A 265 31.00 10.79 -18.31
C ASP A 265 29.53 10.58 -18.79
N GLU A 266 28.56 11.02 -17.99
CA GLU A 266 27.12 10.99 -18.27
C GLU A 266 26.74 11.94 -19.43
N ALA A 267 27.42 13.08 -19.53
CA ALA A 267 27.19 14.06 -20.60
C ALA A 267 27.53 13.47 -21.98
N GLU A 268 28.54 12.60 -22.03
CA GLU A 268 28.97 11.90 -23.24
C GLU A 268 27.93 10.89 -23.71
N ILE A 269 27.34 10.11 -22.80
CA ILE A 269 26.28 9.16 -23.16
C ILE A 269 25.08 9.90 -23.74
N SER A 270 24.68 11.01 -23.12
CA SER A 270 23.60 11.82 -23.66
C SER A 270 23.90 12.33 -25.07
N GLU A 271 25.11 12.83 -25.33
CA GLU A 271 25.48 13.30 -26.67
C GLU A 271 25.47 12.17 -27.71
N VAL A 272 25.99 11.00 -27.35
CA VAL A 272 25.96 9.80 -28.22
C VAL A 272 24.51 9.41 -28.54
N VAL A 273 23.65 9.30 -27.52
CA VAL A 273 22.24 8.94 -27.70
C VAL A 273 21.52 9.97 -28.57
N ARG A 274 21.74 11.26 -28.33
CA ARG A 274 21.12 12.34 -29.13
C ARG A 274 21.50 12.26 -30.60
N ARG A 275 22.79 12.15 -30.93
CA ARG A 275 23.26 12.05 -32.32
C ARG A 275 22.76 10.80 -33.04
N ARG A 276 22.56 9.70 -32.30
CA ARG A 276 22.10 8.42 -32.85
C ARG A 276 20.60 8.34 -33.04
N LEU A 277 19.80 9.00 -32.20
CA LEU A 277 18.35 8.88 -32.21
C LEU A 277 17.60 10.03 -32.92
N PHE A 278 18.22 11.21 -33.01
CA PHE A 278 17.59 12.41 -33.54
C PHE A 278 18.38 12.98 -34.74
N ASP A 279 17.64 13.52 -35.71
CA ASP A 279 18.20 14.32 -36.82
C ASP A 279 18.33 15.79 -36.40
N ASP A 280 17.31 16.31 -35.69
CA ASP A 280 17.29 17.67 -35.17
C ASP A 280 16.67 17.68 -33.77
N LEU A 281 17.19 18.52 -32.88
CA LEU A 281 16.69 18.74 -31.52
C LEU A 281 15.84 20.01 -31.40
N GLY A 282 15.68 20.75 -32.50
CA GLY A 282 14.97 22.00 -32.58
C GLY A 282 15.76 23.19 -32.04
N GLY A 283 15.10 24.35 -32.01
CA GLY A 283 15.73 25.63 -31.69
C GLY A 283 16.39 25.66 -30.30
N VAL A 284 17.63 26.13 -30.23
CA VAL A 284 18.42 26.29 -28.98
C VAL A 284 17.62 27.05 -27.91
N ARG A 285 16.84 28.07 -28.31
CA ARG A 285 15.99 28.86 -27.41
C ARG A 285 14.93 28.02 -26.69
N ILE A 286 14.30 27.07 -27.39
CA ILE A 286 13.27 26.19 -26.81
C ILE A 286 13.93 25.24 -25.80
N ARG A 287 15.04 24.60 -26.19
CA ARG A 287 15.81 23.70 -25.33
C ARG A 287 16.24 24.37 -24.04
N ARG A 288 16.81 25.57 -24.15
CA ARG A 288 17.24 26.36 -22.98
C ARG A 288 16.07 26.77 -22.09
N LYS A 289 14.91 27.09 -22.67
CA LYS A 289 13.69 27.41 -21.90
C LYS A 289 13.20 26.21 -21.10
N VAL A 290 13.15 25.02 -21.71
CA VAL A 290 12.78 23.78 -21.02
C VAL A 290 13.79 23.48 -19.91
N ALA A 291 15.08 23.51 -20.22
CA ALA A 291 16.14 23.27 -19.24
C ALA A 291 16.09 24.23 -18.05
N ASN A 292 15.87 25.53 -18.28
CA ASN A 292 15.68 26.52 -17.21
C ASN A 292 14.47 26.20 -16.33
N THR A 293 13.35 25.81 -16.95
CA THR A 293 12.11 25.56 -16.22
C THR A 293 12.28 24.37 -15.27
N TYR A 294 12.87 23.28 -15.75
CA TYR A 294 13.14 22.10 -14.93
C TYR A 294 14.24 22.35 -13.88
N ALA A 295 15.32 23.05 -14.25
CA ALA A 295 16.38 23.40 -13.31
C ALA A 295 15.84 24.24 -12.14
N ASN A 296 14.99 25.23 -12.40
CA ASN A 296 14.33 26.02 -11.36
C ASN A 296 13.41 25.15 -10.49
N TRP A 297 12.58 24.30 -11.12
CA TRP A 297 11.70 23.39 -10.39
C TRP A 297 12.48 22.47 -9.42
N CYS A 298 13.61 21.92 -9.87
CA CYS A 298 14.50 21.11 -9.03
C CYS A 298 15.13 21.92 -7.91
N PHE A 299 15.66 23.11 -8.23
CA PHE A 299 16.33 23.98 -7.27
C PHE A 299 15.39 24.38 -6.12
N ASP A 300 14.14 24.75 -6.44
CA ASP A 300 13.14 25.13 -5.45
C ASP A 300 12.73 23.96 -4.52
N ARG A 301 13.10 22.72 -4.88
CA ARG A 301 12.76 21.47 -4.17
C ARG A 301 13.98 20.66 -3.75
N THR A 302 15.16 21.28 -3.70
CA THR A 302 16.45 20.67 -3.36
C THR A 302 16.39 19.76 -2.12
N ALA A 303 15.65 20.14 -1.07
CA ALA A 303 15.54 19.36 0.17
C ALA A 303 14.78 18.02 0.02
N ARG A 304 13.97 17.85 -1.04
CA ARG A 304 13.13 16.65 -1.28
C ARG A 304 13.67 15.74 -2.39
N LEU A 305 14.77 16.14 -3.02
CA LEU A 305 15.37 15.48 -4.20
C LEU A 305 16.77 14.90 -3.85
N PRO A 306 17.35 14.04 -4.70
CA PRO A 306 18.62 13.40 -4.43
C PRO A 306 19.76 14.42 -4.39
N ARG A 307 20.51 14.45 -3.28
CA ARG A 307 21.63 15.39 -3.08
C ARG A 307 22.71 15.27 -4.15
N GLU A 308 22.94 14.04 -4.62
CA GLU A 308 23.92 13.73 -5.68
C GLU A 308 23.68 14.49 -6.99
N TRP A 309 22.44 14.90 -7.29
CA TRP A 309 22.11 15.52 -8.58
C TRP A 309 22.13 17.05 -8.51
N LEU A 310 22.19 17.58 -7.31
CA LEU A 310 22.13 19.01 -7.03
C LEU A 310 23.54 19.61 -6.93
N ALA A 311 24.59 18.79 -6.76
CA ALA A 311 26.00 19.17 -6.66
C ALA A 311 26.21 20.46 -5.82
N VAL A 312 25.48 20.58 -4.72
CA VAL A 312 25.63 21.70 -3.79
C VAL A 312 26.69 21.28 -2.77
N ASP A 313 27.96 21.39 -3.15
CA ASP A 313 28.99 21.58 -2.13
C ASP A 313 28.63 22.85 -1.36
N THR A 314 28.85 22.83 -0.04
CA THR A 314 28.55 23.94 0.91
C THR A 314 29.22 25.28 0.55
N ALA A 315 30.06 25.33 -0.48
CA ALA A 315 30.74 26.52 -1.01
C ALA A 315 30.19 27.05 -2.36
N THR A 316 29.13 26.45 -2.93
CA THR A 316 28.62 26.82 -4.25
C THR A 316 27.48 27.85 -4.14
N THR A 317 27.65 29.04 -4.73
CA THR A 317 26.59 30.08 -4.79
C THR A 317 25.33 29.55 -5.48
N GLU A 318 24.14 29.98 -5.07
CA GLU A 318 22.84 29.57 -5.66
C GLU A 318 22.83 29.66 -7.20
N ALA A 319 23.42 30.72 -7.76
CA ALA A 319 23.51 30.92 -9.21
C ALA A 319 24.29 29.80 -9.92
N LYS A 320 25.38 29.31 -9.31
CA LYS A 320 26.19 28.21 -9.86
C LYS A 320 25.44 26.87 -9.80
N ALA A 321 24.68 26.62 -8.74
CA ALA A 321 23.88 25.40 -8.62
C ALA A 321 22.75 25.35 -9.67
N ARG A 322 22.05 26.48 -9.88
CA ARG A 322 21.04 26.61 -10.96
C ARG A 322 21.67 26.42 -12.33
N GLU A 323 22.82 27.04 -12.58
CA GLU A 323 23.53 26.92 -13.84
C GLU A 323 24.01 25.48 -14.12
N PHE A 324 24.46 24.78 -13.08
CA PHE A 324 24.83 23.37 -13.17
C PHE A 324 23.63 22.49 -13.59
N LEU A 325 22.49 22.61 -12.89
CA LEU A 325 21.27 21.89 -13.26
C LEU A 325 20.82 22.23 -14.67
N ARG A 326 20.81 23.53 -15.02
CA ARG A 326 20.44 24.01 -16.36
C ARG A 326 21.30 23.37 -17.44
N THR A 327 22.62 23.37 -17.24
CA THR A 327 23.58 22.78 -18.18
C THR A 327 23.34 21.27 -18.33
N ARG A 328 23.04 20.58 -17.23
CA ARG A 328 22.73 19.14 -17.25
C ARG A 328 21.44 18.83 -18.01
N PHE A 329 20.36 19.58 -17.78
CA PHE A 329 19.11 19.43 -18.54
C PHE A 329 19.29 19.77 -20.03
N GLU A 330 20.05 20.81 -20.36
CA GLU A 330 20.35 21.18 -21.75
C GLU A 330 21.19 20.09 -22.45
N ALA A 331 22.13 19.48 -21.73
CA ALA A 331 22.94 18.36 -22.22
C ALA A 331 22.10 17.08 -22.40
N CYS A 332 21.05 16.86 -21.60
CA CYS A 332 20.20 15.67 -21.69
C CYS A 332 19.04 15.80 -22.68
N TYR A 333 18.62 17.02 -23.05
CA TYR A 333 17.46 17.24 -23.92
C TYR A 333 17.51 16.41 -25.22
N PRO A 334 16.45 15.65 -25.57
CA PRO A 334 15.09 15.71 -25.03
C PRO A 334 14.80 14.72 -23.89
N PHE A 335 15.82 14.08 -23.32
CA PHE A 335 15.66 13.20 -22.18
C PHE A 335 15.71 13.96 -20.86
N HIS A 336 14.94 13.48 -19.88
CA HIS A 336 15.16 13.82 -18.50
C HIS A 336 16.49 13.20 -18.03
N PRO A 337 17.34 13.88 -17.24
CA PRO A 337 18.62 13.31 -16.76
C PRO A 337 18.45 11.96 -16.04
N ALA A 338 17.31 11.76 -15.37
CA ALA A 338 17.00 10.49 -14.70
C ALA A 338 16.94 9.31 -15.65
N THR A 339 16.39 9.55 -16.84
CA THR A 339 16.18 8.52 -17.85
C THR A 339 17.49 7.91 -18.33
N LEU A 340 18.56 8.71 -18.39
CA LEU A 340 19.87 8.24 -18.84
C LEU A 340 20.73 7.75 -17.67
N SER A 341 20.72 8.46 -16.54
CA SER A 341 21.58 8.15 -15.39
C SER A 341 21.27 6.80 -14.74
N VAL A 342 20.03 6.32 -14.78
CA VAL A 342 19.65 5.04 -14.16
C VAL A 342 20.48 3.87 -14.72
N PHE A 343 20.84 3.93 -16.00
CA PHE A 343 21.65 2.92 -16.66
C PHE A 343 23.09 2.87 -16.12
N GLN A 344 23.61 4.02 -15.69
CA GLN A 344 24.96 4.12 -15.11
C GLN A 344 24.97 3.86 -13.61
N ARG A 345 23.97 4.37 -12.88
CA ARG A 345 23.90 4.29 -11.42
C ARG A 345 23.46 2.91 -10.94
N LYS A 346 22.36 2.39 -11.50
CA LYS A 346 21.69 1.17 -11.02
C LYS A 346 22.06 -0.03 -11.91
N TRP A 347 21.88 0.08 -13.23
CA TRP A 347 21.95 -1.10 -14.11
C TRP A 347 23.37 -1.53 -14.48
N ARG A 348 24.37 -0.68 -14.29
CA ARG A 348 25.78 -0.96 -14.64
C ARG A 348 26.32 -2.27 -14.08
N ALA A 349 25.84 -2.68 -12.90
CA ALA A 349 26.28 -3.90 -12.22
C ALA A 349 25.54 -5.17 -12.67
N LEU A 350 24.55 -5.07 -13.56
CA LEU A 350 23.79 -6.22 -14.05
C LEU A 350 24.65 -7.04 -15.04
N PRO A 351 24.77 -8.37 -14.86
CA PRO A 351 25.61 -9.21 -15.74
C PRO A 351 25.14 -9.23 -17.19
N GLN A 352 23.83 -9.22 -17.43
CA GLN A 352 23.20 -9.27 -18.75
C GLN A 352 23.07 -7.88 -19.41
N PHE A 353 23.34 -6.80 -18.68
CA PHE A 353 23.12 -5.45 -19.18
C PHE A 353 24.21 -5.03 -20.17
N GLN A 354 23.81 -4.90 -21.43
CA GLN A 354 24.66 -4.37 -22.49
C GLN A 354 24.64 -2.85 -22.45
N GLN A 355 25.54 -2.28 -21.64
CA GLN A 355 25.59 -0.87 -21.22
C GLN A 355 25.49 0.19 -22.33
N THR A 356 25.77 -0.15 -23.59
CA THR A 356 25.78 0.80 -24.72
C THR A 356 24.84 0.35 -25.83
N ARG A 357 25.10 -0.77 -26.50
CA ARG A 357 24.26 -1.25 -27.61
C ARG A 357 22.84 -1.62 -27.16
N GLY A 358 22.71 -2.40 -26.09
CA GLY A 358 21.40 -2.77 -25.53
C GLY A 358 20.64 -1.56 -25.00
N ALA A 359 21.34 -0.65 -24.31
CA ALA A 359 20.74 0.61 -23.84
C ALA A 359 20.27 1.50 -25.00
N LEU A 360 21.06 1.65 -26.06
CA LEU A 360 20.71 2.46 -27.23
C LEU A 360 19.53 1.84 -28.02
N ALA A 361 19.54 0.52 -28.23
CA ALA A 361 18.44 -0.20 -28.87
C ALA A 361 17.13 -0.04 -28.08
N MET A 362 17.20 -0.22 -26.75
CA MET A 362 16.07 0.00 -25.85
C MET A 362 15.58 1.46 -25.90
N LEU A 363 16.48 2.45 -25.83
CA LEU A 363 16.11 3.87 -25.94
C LEU A 363 15.53 4.21 -27.31
N ALA A 364 16.04 3.64 -28.41
CA ALA A 364 15.49 3.83 -29.74
C ALA A 364 14.05 3.32 -29.83
N GLN A 365 13.80 2.11 -29.33
CA GLN A 365 12.46 1.53 -29.29
C GLN A 365 11.53 2.35 -28.38
N TRP A 366 12.01 2.74 -27.20
CA TRP A 366 11.29 3.61 -26.26
C TRP A 366 10.87 4.91 -26.95
N VAL A 367 11.81 5.66 -27.51
CA VAL A 367 11.54 6.96 -28.13
C VAL A 367 10.61 6.82 -29.33
N SER A 368 10.76 5.77 -30.13
CA SER A 368 9.87 5.49 -31.27
C SER A 368 8.42 5.29 -30.81
N TRP A 369 8.20 4.47 -29.78
CA TRP A 369 6.88 4.26 -29.19
C TRP A 369 6.34 5.51 -28.50
N ALA A 370 7.16 6.20 -27.72
CA ALA A 370 6.79 7.42 -27.03
C ALA A 370 6.35 8.50 -28.04
N ALA A 371 7.06 8.69 -29.16
CA ALA A 371 6.62 9.61 -30.22
C ALA A 371 5.25 9.22 -30.80
N ARG A 372 5.05 7.93 -31.11
CA ARG A 372 3.79 7.42 -31.70
C ARG A 372 2.62 7.54 -30.72
N GLU A 373 2.84 7.22 -29.45
CA GLU A 373 1.82 7.27 -28.41
C GLU A 373 1.50 8.70 -27.99
N HIS A 374 2.50 9.54 -27.74
CA HIS A 374 2.28 10.91 -27.29
C HIS A 374 1.56 11.75 -28.34
N PHE A 375 1.83 11.51 -29.63
CA PHE A 375 1.08 12.11 -30.73
C PHE A 375 -0.40 11.68 -30.73
N ARG A 376 -0.70 10.38 -30.53
CA ARG A 376 -2.07 9.85 -30.55
C ARG A 376 -2.87 10.16 -29.28
N LYS A 377 -2.23 10.15 -28.11
CA LYS A 377 -2.86 10.31 -26.79
C LYS A 377 -2.79 11.75 -26.25
N ALA A 378 -2.31 12.70 -27.07
CA ALA A 378 -2.19 14.13 -26.76
C ALA A 378 -1.42 14.44 -25.47
N ARG A 379 -0.35 13.69 -25.19
CA ARG A 379 0.55 14.02 -24.08
C ARG A 379 1.41 15.23 -24.42
N THR A 380 1.75 16.00 -23.40
CA THR A 380 2.42 17.30 -23.54
C THR A 380 3.78 17.39 -22.86
N GLU A 381 4.34 16.25 -22.44
CA GLU A 381 5.62 16.20 -21.73
C GLU A 381 6.75 16.79 -22.60
N PRO A 382 7.50 17.80 -22.10
CA PRO A 382 8.59 18.43 -22.84
C PRO A 382 9.90 17.62 -22.77
N LEU A 383 9.97 16.59 -21.93
CA LEU A 383 11.11 15.68 -21.77
C LEU A 383 10.66 14.22 -21.72
N ILE A 384 11.51 13.31 -22.16
CA ILE A 384 11.31 11.86 -22.03
C ILE A 384 11.74 11.44 -20.62
N THR A 385 10.77 11.13 -19.77
CA THR A 385 10.94 10.74 -18.35
C THR A 385 10.97 9.22 -18.17
N LEU A 386 11.47 8.70 -17.04
CA LEU A 386 11.44 7.24 -16.77
C LEU A 386 10.02 6.68 -16.84
N GLY A 387 9.03 7.42 -16.34
CA GLY A 387 7.63 7.02 -16.40
C GLY A 387 7.05 6.90 -17.82
N SER A 388 7.70 7.50 -18.82
CA SER A 388 7.27 7.41 -20.22
C SER A 388 7.65 6.08 -20.90
N ALA A 389 8.35 5.17 -20.20
CA ALA A 389 8.75 3.89 -20.79
C ALA A 389 7.51 3.07 -21.17
N PRO A 390 7.42 2.55 -22.41
CA PRO A 390 6.24 1.85 -22.90
C PRO A 390 6.22 0.38 -22.42
N VAL A 391 6.30 0.16 -21.11
CA VAL A 391 6.33 -1.19 -20.50
C VAL A 391 5.05 -2.01 -20.72
N HIS A 392 3.97 -1.37 -21.21
CA HIS A 392 2.75 -2.04 -21.66
C HIS A 392 2.87 -2.65 -23.06
N VAL A 393 3.91 -2.32 -23.81
CA VAL A 393 4.21 -2.91 -25.12
C VAL A 393 5.03 -4.19 -24.88
N PRO A 394 4.51 -5.39 -25.21
CA PRO A 394 5.19 -6.65 -24.93
C PRO A 394 6.60 -6.73 -25.52
N GLU A 395 6.80 -6.21 -26.73
CA GLU A 395 8.09 -6.24 -27.42
C GLU A 395 9.14 -5.39 -26.68
N PHE A 396 8.74 -4.23 -26.16
CA PHE A 396 9.64 -3.38 -25.37
C PHE A 396 9.90 -3.97 -23.98
N ARG A 397 8.85 -4.52 -23.36
CA ARG A 397 8.96 -5.20 -22.07
C ARG A 397 9.93 -6.37 -22.14
N ALA A 398 9.89 -7.17 -23.20
CA ALA A 398 10.83 -8.27 -23.42
C ALA A 398 12.29 -7.77 -23.50
N VAL A 399 12.53 -6.64 -24.17
CA VAL A 399 13.87 -6.01 -24.22
C VAL A 399 14.34 -5.57 -22.84
N VAL A 400 13.48 -4.89 -22.06
CA VAL A 400 13.77 -4.48 -20.68
C VAL A 400 14.13 -5.70 -19.83
N LEU A 401 13.29 -6.74 -19.81
CA LEU A 401 13.51 -7.94 -19.02
C LEU A 401 14.78 -8.71 -19.43
N GLY A 402 15.10 -8.74 -20.72
CA GLY A 402 16.34 -9.33 -21.23
C GLY A 402 17.58 -8.60 -20.73
N GLN A 403 17.56 -7.27 -20.69
CA GLN A 403 18.64 -6.45 -20.12
C GLN A 403 18.76 -6.61 -18.60
N LEU A 404 17.63 -6.81 -17.90
CA LEU A 404 17.60 -7.07 -16.47
C LEU A 404 18.09 -8.48 -16.09
N GLY A 405 18.01 -9.44 -17.02
CA GLY A 405 18.29 -10.84 -16.74
C GLY A 405 17.27 -11.52 -15.83
N GLU A 406 16.07 -10.94 -15.69
CA GLU A 406 15.04 -11.39 -14.75
C GLU A 406 13.66 -11.48 -15.42
N PRO A 407 13.41 -12.52 -16.25
CA PRO A 407 12.15 -12.67 -16.97
C PRO A 407 10.94 -12.89 -16.05
N ARG A 408 11.15 -13.31 -14.78
CA ARG A 408 10.06 -13.57 -13.83
C ARG A 408 9.31 -12.29 -13.41
N LEU A 409 9.91 -11.11 -13.63
CA LEU A 409 9.24 -9.83 -13.40
C LEU A 409 8.11 -9.55 -14.41
N ASP A 410 7.98 -10.32 -15.49
CA ASP A 410 6.89 -10.15 -16.46
C ASP A 410 5.51 -10.25 -15.80
N ALA A 411 5.32 -11.23 -14.90
CA ALA A 411 4.08 -11.40 -14.15
C ALA A 411 3.78 -10.20 -13.23
N ALA A 412 4.81 -9.60 -12.64
CA ALA A 412 4.68 -8.40 -11.82
C ALA A 412 4.27 -7.18 -12.65
N ILE A 413 4.88 -7.01 -13.82
CA ILE A 413 4.54 -5.93 -14.74
C ILE A 413 3.11 -6.09 -15.27
N GLU A 414 2.71 -7.31 -15.64
CA GLU A 414 1.37 -7.58 -16.14
C GLU A 414 0.29 -7.32 -15.08
N ALA A 415 0.50 -7.76 -13.83
CA ALA A 415 -0.47 -7.63 -12.75
C ALA A 415 -0.56 -6.20 -12.17
N ASP A 416 0.57 -5.52 -11.96
CA ASP A 416 0.57 -4.26 -11.21
C ASP A 416 0.70 -3.02 -12.10
N LEU A 417 1.38 -3.11 -13.24
CA LEU A 417 1.80 -1.93 -14.00
C LEU A 417 1.04 -1.75 -15.32
N ALA A 418 1.05 -2.79 -16.16
CA ALA A 418 0.94 -2.60 -17.60
C ALA A 418 -0.02 -3.56 -18.33
N GLY A 419 -0.56 -4.57 -17.64
CA GLY A 419 -1.60 -5.44 -18.19
C GLY A 419 -2.96 -4.76 -18.37
N GLN A 420 -3.89 -5.46 -19.02
CA GLN A 420 -5.23 -4.91 -19.29
C GLN A 420 -6.04 -4.63 -18.02
N GLN A 421 -5.88 -5.47 -17.00
CA GLN A 421 -6.55 -5.37 -15.69
C GLN A 421 -5.55 -4.98 -14.59
N ALA A 422 -4.46 -4.30 -14.93
CA ALA A 422 -3.41 -3.98 -13.98
C ALA A 422 -3.86 -2.99 -12.89
N HIS A 423 -3.35 -3.15 -11.66
CA HIS A 423 -3.68 -2.28 -10.54
C HIS A 423 -3.42 -0.80 -10.83
N ALA A 424 -2.28 -0.46 -11.42
CA ALA A 424 -1.98 0.91 -11.85
C ALA A 424 -3.06 1.47 -12.79
N ARG A 425 -3.59 0.65 -13.71
CA ARG A 425 -4.64 1.08 -14.64
C ARG A 425 -5.97 1.34 -13.94
N ALA A 426 -6.32 0.51 -12.96
CA ALA A 426 -7.50 0.73 -12.14
C ALA A 426 -7.39 2.03 -11.32
N LEU A 427 -6.22 2.28 -10.71
CA LEU A 427 -5.93 3.51 -9.97
C LEU A 427 -5.90 4.76 -10.87
N ASP A 428 -5.53 4.60 -12.15
CA ASP A 428 -5.44 5.69 -13.14
C ASP A 428 -6.75 5.97 -13.89
N ALA A 429 -7.86 5.28 -13.57
CA ALA A 429 -9.13 5.41 -14.31
C ALA A 429 -9.62 6.86 -14.44
N ASP A 430 -9.53 7.62 -13.34
CA ASP A 430 -9.96 9.02 -13.24
C ASP A 430 -8.81 10.02 -13.44
N ALA A 431 -7.58 9.56 -13.64
CA ALA A 431 -6.43 10.43 -13.84
C ALA A 431 -6.47 11.11 -15.22
N ARG A 432 -6.26 12.44 -15.27
CA ARG A 432 -6.36 13.28 -16.48
C ARG A 432 -5.22 14.31 -16.53
N GLY A 433 -5.02 14.92 -17.71
CA GLY A 433 -4.01 15.96 -17.91
C GLY A 433 -2.59 15.49 -17.58
N ALA A 434 -1.84 16.31 -16.84
CA ALA A 434 -0.48 15.99 -16.38
C ALA A 434 -0.42 14.72 -15.50
N LEU A 435 -1.48 14.45 -14.74
CA LEU A 435 -1.58 13.30 -13.84
C LEU A 435 -1.99 12.00 -14.54
N ARG A 436 -2.31 12.05 -15.84
CA ARG A 436 -2.67 10.85 -16.59
C ARG A 436 -1.64 9.74 -16.33
N ASP A 437 -2.09 8.49 -16.22
CA ASP A 437 -1.25 7.32 -15.99
C ASP A 437 -0.22 7.45 -14.84
N ILE A 438 -0.46 8.30 -13.83
CA ILE A 438 0.55 8.60 -12.80
C ILE A 438 0.99 7.35 -12.04
N HIS A 439 0.08 6.41 -11.75
CA HIS A 439 0.43 5.18 -11.05
C HIS A 439 1.28 4.26 -11.93
N ARG A 440 0.93 4.12 -13.22
CA ARG A 440 1.77 3.35 -14.17
C ARG A 440 3.15 3.98 -14.32
N ARG A 441 3.23 5.31 -14.43
CA ARG A 441 4.50 6.06 -14.56
C ARG A 441 5.36 5.91 -13.32
N THR A 442 4.77 6.04 -12.13
CA THR A 442 5.45 5.82 -10.85
C THR A 442 5.96 4.40 -10.73
N GLY A 443 5.13 3.42 -11.02
CA GLY A 443 5.54 2.02 -10.99
C GLY A 443 6.61 1.68 -12.03
N THR A 444 6.59 2.33 -13.20
CA THR A 444 7.66 2.20 -14.20
C THR A 444 8.97 2.80 -13.70
N ALA A 445 8.94 3.96 -13.04
CA ALA A 445 10.13 4.53 -12.42
C ALA A 445 10.67 3.63 -11.30
N ILE A 446 9.79 3.04 -10.47
CA ILE A 446 10.17 2.05 -9.45
C ILE A 446 10.84 0.85 -10.11
N LEU A 447 10.29 0.31 -11.22
CA LEU A 447 10.91 -0.79 -11.95
C LEU A 447 12.35 -0.48 -12.33
N PHE A 448 12.60 0.67 -12.95
CA PHE A 448 13.94 1.04 -13.43
C PHE A 448 14.91 1.34 -12.28
N GLU A 449 14.50 2.12 -11.27
CA GLU A 449 15.35 2.52 -10.15
C GLU A 449 15.61 1.37 -9.16
N SER A 450 14.71 0.39 -9.03
CA SER A 450 14.87 -0.77 -8.14
C SER A 450 15.58 -1.97 -8.78
N SER A 451 16.02 -1.85 -10.04
CA SER A 451 16.65 -2.94 -10.81
C SER A 451 18.19 -3.00 -10.69
N GLY A 452 18.78 -2.35 -9.69
CA GLY A 452 20.24 -2.14 -9.62
C GLY A 452 21.08 -3.29 -9.05
N GLY A 453 21.29 -4.35 -9.84
CA GLY A 453 22.33 -5.39 -9.56
C GLY A 453 22.32 -5.93 -8.13
N GLN A 454 23.46 -6.41 -7.60
CA GLN A 454 23.54 -6.88 -6.19
C GLN A 454 23.69 -5.75 -5.16
N VAL A 455 23.85 -4.48 -5.58
CA VAL A 455 24.33 -3.40 -4.71
C VAL A 455 23.21 -2.46 -4.27
N ASP A 456 22.25 -2.13 -5.14
CA ASP A 456 21.17 -1.19 -4.80
C ASP A 456 19.89 -1.51 -5.59
N LYS A 457 19.01 -2.30 -4.97
CA LYS A 457 17.75 -2.77 -5.55
C LYS A 457 16.53 -1.96 -5.07
N VAL A 458 16.73 -0.74 -4.57
CA VAL A 458 15.64 0.06 -3.99
C VAL A 458 15.47 1.35 -4.79
N ALA A 459 14.23 1.70 -5.10
CA ALA A 459 13.84 2.98 -5.65
C ALA A 459 13.39 3.90 -4.52
N HIS A 460 14.20 4.90 -4.18
CA HIS A 460 13.87 5.82 -3.09
C HIS A 460 12.98 6.97 -3.57
N LEU A 461 12.09 7.47 -2.70
CA LEU A 461 11.18 8.57 -3.01
C LEU A 461 11.88 9.81 -3.60
N PRO A 462 13.05 10.27 -3.11
CA PRO A 462 13.77 11.36 -3.76
C PRO A 462 14.11 11.08 -5.24
N GLU A 463 14.53 9.86 -5.57
CA GLU A 463 14.84 9.45 -6.95
C GLU A 463 13.56 9.46 -7.81
N LEU A 464 12.45 8.92 -7.29
CA LEU A 464 11.17 8.89 -7.98
C LEU A 464 10.61 10.31 -8.23
N ARG A 465 10.68 11.19 -7.22
CA ARG A 465 10.30 12.61 -7.32
C ARG A 465 11.14 13.33 -8.36
N PHE A 466 12.43 13.03 -8.44
CA PHE A 466 13.28 13.61 -9.47
C PHE A 466 12.91 13.04 -10.86
N ALA A 467 12.76 11.73 -10.99
CA ALA A 467 12.52 11.06 -12.27
C ALA A 467 11.19 11.40 -12.95
N LEU A 468 10.17 11.75 -12.16
CA LEU A 468 8.81 12.04 -12.61
C LEU A 468 8.39 13.49 -12.38
N GLY A 469 9.25 14.27 -11.72
CA GLY A 469 9.01 15.66 -11.38
C GLY A 469 8.83 16.51 -12.62
N GLU A 470 7.72 17.25 -12.68
CA GLU A 470 7.42 18.18 -13.75
C GLU A 470 6.84 19.47 -13.16
N PRO A 471 6.93 20.60 -13.86
CA PRO A 471 6.34 21.86 -13.37
C PRO A 471 4.85 21.78 -13.01
N GLU A 472 4.09 20.86 -13.62
CA GLU A 472 2.66 20.63 -13.39
C GLU A 472 2.36 19.48 -12.41
N ILE A 473 3.38 18.78 -11.90
CA ILE A 473 3.24 17.62 -10.99
C ILE A 473 3.98 17.91 -9.69
N ASP A 474 3.26 17.86 -8.56
CA ASP A 474 3.89 18.03 -7.25
C ASP A 474 4.53 16.73 -6.73
N THR A 475 5.56 16.87 -5.89
CA THR A 475 6.26 15.73 -5.28
C THR A 475 5.32 14.83 -4.46
N THR A 476 4.31 15.42 -3.79
CA THR A 476 3.34 14.66 -3.00
C THR A 476 2.46 13.75 -3.85
N THR A 477 2.23 14.11 -5.11
CA THR A 477 1.46 13.27 -6.04
C THR A 477 2.24 12.00 -6.39
N VAL A 478 3.56 12.11 -6.54
CA VAL A 478 4.43 10.94 -6.77
C VAL A 478 4.44 10.04 -5.54
N ASP A 479 4.57 10.61 -4.34
CA ASP A 479 4.54 9.87 -3.08
C ASP A 479 3.23 9.09 -2.90
N ASN A 480 2.09 9.77 -3.12
CA ASN A 480 0.76 9.16 -3.01
C ASN A 480 0.56 8.07 -4.06
N ALA A 481 1.05 8.27 -5.29
CA ALA A 481 0.98 7.26 -6.33
C ALA A 481 1.82 6.02 -5.99
N ALA A 482 3.00 6.19 -5.41
CA ALA A 482 3.85 5.07 -4.97
C ALA A 482 3.19 4.30 -3.81
N ALA A 483 2.64 5.01 -2.82
CA ALA A 483 1.92 4.41 -1.70
C ALA A 483 0.64 3.70 -2.13
N ALA A 484 -0.16 4.30 -3.03
CA ALA A 484 -1.36 3.67 -3.57
C ALA A 484 -1.04 2.42 -4.39
N LEU A 485 0.05 2.45 -5.17
CA LEU A 485 0.50 1.29 -5.94
C LEU A 485 1.03 0.16 -5.04
N GLU A 486 1.75 0.48 -3.96
CA GLU A 486 2.14 -0.53 -2.95
C GLU A 486 0.91 -1.10 -2.21
N ALA A 487 -0.07 -0.25 -1.88
CA ALA A 487 -1.28 -0.68 -1.18
C ALA A 487 -2.16 -1.61 -2.04
N ALA A 488 -2.25 -1.35 -3.35
CA ALA A 488 -3.04 -2.14 -4.28
C ALA A 488 -2.28 -3.32 -4.92
N GLY A 489 -0.99 -3.16 -5.17
CA GLY A 489 -0.19 -4.08 -5.97
C GLY A 489 0.11 -5.42 -5.30
N PHE A 490 0.32 -6.43 -6.13
CA PHE A 490 0.70 -7.79 -5.71
C PHE A 490 2.21 -8.01 -5.63
N PHE A 491 3.01 -7.15 -6.23
CA PHE A 491 4.44 -7.36 -6.41
C PHE A 491 5.29 -6.13 -6.03
N VAL A 492 4.68 -4.96 -5.93
CA VAL A 492 5.30 -3.75 -5.39
C VAL A 492 5.34 -3.83 -3.86
N ARG A 493 6.51 -3.59 -3.26
CA ARG A 493 6.71 -3.60 -1.80
C ARG A 493 7.45 -2.35 -1.34
N SER A 494 7.12 -1.86 -0.15
CA SER A 494 7.91 -0.86 0.54
C SER A 494 9.17 -1.49 1.15
N VAL A 495 10.29 -0.80 1.08
CA VAL A 495 11.57 -1.19 1.70
C VAL A 495 12.06 0.00 2.54
N GLY A 496 12.08 -0.18 3.86
CA GLY A 496 12.38 0.92 4.77
C GLY A 496 11.27 1.99 4.81
N THR A 497 11.64 3.25 5.06
CA THR A 497 10.68 4.35 5.22
C THR A 497 10.31 5.05 3.92
N ASP A 498 11.20 5.04 2.92
CA ASP A 498 11.06 5.83 1.70
C ASP A 498 11.43 5.04 0.43
N GLY A 499 11.66 3.74 0.53
CA GLY A 499 12.07 2.88 -0.57
C GLY A 499 10.93 2.02 -1.10
N TYR A 500 10.96 1.73 -2.40
CA TYR A 500 10.05 0.81 -3.07
C TYR A 500 10.82 -0.15 -3.97
N ARG A 501 10.28 -1.35 -4.15
CA ARG A 501 10.86 -2.36 -5.03
C ARG A 501 9.80 -3.25 -5.65
N ILE A 502 10.03 -3.67 -6.90
CA ILE A 502 9.22 -4.71 -7.54
C ILE A 502 9.90 -6.06 -7.36
N HIS A 503 9.16 -7.02 -6.82
CA HIS A 503 9.60 -8.40 -6.66
C HIS A 503 8.93 -9.30 -7.70
N TYR A 504 9.58 -10.40 -8.08
CA TYR A 504 8.91 -11.45 -8.87
C TYR A 504 8.04 -12.36 -7.97
N GLN A 505 8.31 -12.40 -6.66
CA GLN A 505 7.50 -13.10 -5.68
C GLN A 505 6.31 -12.23 -5.29
N ALA A 506 5.12 -12.77 -5.51
CA ALA A 506 3.89 -12.12 -5.09
C ALA A 506 3.86 -11.90 -3.57
N THR A 507 3.14 -10.89 -3.12
CA THR A 507 2.84 -10.64 -1.72
C THR A 507 1.78 -11.62 -1.23
N LEU A 508 1.66 -11.78 0.09
CA LEU A 508 0.58 -12.55 0.70
C LEU A 508 -0.81 -12.04 0.29
N ARG A 509 -0.94 -10.76 -0.08
CA ARG A 509 -2.20 -10.18 -0.58
C ARG A 509 -2.68 -10.87 -1.86
N LYS A 510 -1.76 -11.18 -2.79
CA LYS A 510 -2.12 -11.96 -3.99
C LYS A 510 -2.66 -13.33 -3.60
N VAL A 511 -1.95 -14.02 -2.70
CA VAL A 511 -2.37 -15.35 -2.24
C VAL A 511 -3.76 -15.30 -1.62
N VAL A 512 -4.01 -14.31 -0.76
CA VAL A 512 -5.34 -14.09 -0.15
C VAL A 512 -6.39 -13.78 -1.23
N SER A 513 -6.08 -12.94 -2.22
CA SER A 513 -6.98 -12.66 -3.33
C SER A 513 -7.33 -13.91 -4.13
N ASP A 514 -6.33 -14.72 -4.47
CA ASP A 514 -6.50 -15.98 -5.20
C ASP A 514 -7.32 -16.99 -4.37
N ARG A 515 -7.08 -17.08 -3.06
CA ARG A 515 -7.86 -17.94 -2.15
C ARG A 515 -9.29 -17.45 -1.99
N ARG A 516 -9.49 -16.13 -1.90
CA ARG A 516 -10.83 -15.52 -1.86
C ARG A 516 -11.63 -15.88 -3.11
N ALA A 517 -11.02 -15.79 -4.29
CA ALA A 517 -11.66 -16.14 -5.56
C ALA A 517 -11.98 -17.64 -5.68
N SER A 518 -11.30 -18.50 -4.91
CA SER A 518 -11.56 -19.95 -4.89
C SER A 518 -12.59 -20.40 -3.84
N LEU A 519 -13.10 -19.51 -3.00
CA LEU A 519 -14.10 -19.85 -1.98
C LEU A 519 -15.45 -20.18 -2.64
N ASP A 520 -16.08 -21.26 -2.19
CA ASP A 520 -17.42 -21.64 -2.62
C ASP A 520 -18.51 -20.93 -1.81
N GLU A 521 -19.49 -20.35 -2.50
CA GLU A 521 -20.54 -19.53 -1.87
C GLU A 521 -21.45 -20.36 -0.94
N GLU A 522 -21.85 -21.56 -1.38
CA GLU A 522 -22.82 -22.41 -0.66
C GLU A 522 -22.20 -23.19 0.49
N THR A 523 -20.99 -23.71 0.30
CA THR A 523 -20.36 -24.66 1.23
C THR A 523 -19.37 -24.02 2.18
N GLU A 524 -18.76 -22.88 1.82
CA GLU A 524 -17.78 -22.19 2.66
C GLU A 524 -18.32 -20.85 3.19
N ILE A 525 -18.80 -19.96 2.30
CA ILE A 525 -19.13 -18.58 2.68
C ILE A 525 -20.43 -18.51 3.50
N ARG A 526 -21.56 -19.00 2.97
CA ARG A 526 -22.87 -18.93 3.66
C ARG A 526 -22.85 -19.56 5.06
N PRO A 527 -22.28 -20.77 5.28
CA PRO A 527 -22.20 -21.36 6.61
C PRO A 527 -21.34 -20.53 7.57
N ALA A 528 -20.23 -19.95 7.08
CA ALA A 528 -19.37 -19.10 7.89
C ALA A 528 -20.06 -17.80 8.32
N VAL A 529 -20.80 -17.14 7.41
CA VAL A 529 -21.58 -15.94 7.72
C VAL A 529 -22.64 -16.26 8.78
N ARG A 530 -23.43 -17.33 8.60
CA ARG A 530 -24.46 -17.75 9.57
C ARG A 530 -23.85 -18.02 10.94
N LYS A 531 -22.75 -18.78 11.00
CA LYS A 531 -22.04 -19.11 12.25
C LYS A 531 -21.52 -17.85 12.95
N LEU A 532 -20.97 -16.90 12.19
CA LEU A 532 -20.47 -15.63 12.74
C LEU A 532 -21.60 -14.80 13.34
N VAL A 533 -22.71 -14.64 12.60
CA VAL A 533 -23.88 -13.89 13.05
C VAL A 533 -24.49 -14.54 14.30
N GLU A 534 -24.69 -15.85 14.28
CA GLU A 534 -25.23 -16.58 15.44
C GLU A 534 -24.36 -16.40 16.69
N ALA A 535 -23.03 -16.50 16.54
CA ALA A 535 -22.11 -16.29 17.65
C ALA A 535 -22.19 -14.88 18.25
N GLU A 536 -22.28 -13.84 17.40
CA GLU A 536 -22.38 -12.45 17.84
C GLU A 536 -23.72 -12.14 18.53
N PHE A 537 -24.84 -12.69 18.05
CA PHE A 537 -26.14 -12.54 18.70
C PHE A 537 -26.29 -13.37 19.98
N ALA A 538 -25.70 -14.56 20.04
CA ALA A 538 -25.71 -15.41 21.23
C ALA A 538 -24.85 -14.86 22.37
N ARG A 539 -23.87 -14.00 22.06
CA ARG A 539 -22.93 -13.41 23.03
C ARG A 539 -23.67 -12.62 24.10
N ARG A 540 -23.80 -13.23 25.29
CA ARG A 540 -24.51 -12.66 26.46
C ARG A 540 -25.96 -12.25 26.13
N ALA A 541 -26.65 -13.04 25.31
CA ALA A 541 -28.04 -12.81 24.94
C ALA A 541 -28.94 -12.76 26.18
N THR A 542 -29.78 -11.72 26.29
CA THR A 542 -30.75 -11.54 27.38
C THR A 542 -32.16 -12.02 27.02
N LEU A 543 -32.40 -12.29 25.73
CA LEU A 543 -33.66 -12.78 25.19
C LEU A 543 -33.43 -14.14 24.52
N PRO A 544 -34.43 -15.05 24.52
CA PRO A 544 -34.42 -16.24 23.67
C PRO A 544 -34.19 -15.86 22.20
N LEU A 545 -33.24 -16.56 21.57
CA LEU A 545 -32.84 -16.33 20.18
C LEU A 545 -33.46 -17.40 19.27
N VAL A 546 -34.07 -16.97 18.17
CA VAL A 546 -34.46 -17.83 17.05
C VAL A 546 -33.60 -17.45 15.85
N SER A 547 -32.59 -18.27 15.58
CA SER A 547 -31.63 -18.02 14.50
C SER A 547 -32.17 -18.56 13.17
N PHE A 548 -32.24 -17.70 12.15
CA PHE A 548 -32.44 -18.06 10.74
C PHE A 548 -33.62 -19.02 10.47
N PRO A 549 -34.85 -18.69 10.89
CA PRO A 549 -36.01 -19.55 10.63
C PRO A 549 -36.24 -19.71 9.12
N GLY A 550 -36.37 -20.96 8.65
CA GLY A 550 -36.66 -21.25 7.25
C GLY A 550 -38.15 -21.13 6.91
N THR A 551 -39.02 -21.34 7.91
CA THR A 551 -40.47 -21.25 7.79
C THR A 551 -41.11 -20.63 9.04
N ALA A 552 -42.36 -20.18 8.91
CA ALA A 552 -43.14 -19.67 10.04
C ALA A 552 -43.33 -20.70 11.18
N MET A 553 -43.19 -22.00 10.90
CA MET A 553 -43.36 -23.08 11.89
C MET A 553 -42.19 -23.20 12.86
N ASP A 554 -40.99 -22.80 12.41
CA ASP A 554 -39.73 -22.87 13.15
C ASP A 554 -39.67 -21.85 14.28
N ILE A 555 -40.56 -20.86 14.24
CA ILE A 555 -40.64 -19.79 15.23
C ILE A 555 -41.68 -20.17 16.29
N PRO A 556 -41.30 -20.36 17.56
CA PRO A 556 -42.23 -20.66 18.64
C PRO A 556 -43.30 -19.57 18.81
N ASP A 557 -44.50 -19.95 19.24
CA ASP A 557 -45.57 -19.02 19.64
C ASP A 557 -45.67 -19.04 21.16
N THR A 558 -44.78 -18.30 21.82
CA THR A 558 -44.64 -18.28 23.29
C THR A 558 -44.96 -16.89 23.84
N PRO A 559 -45.44 -16.80 25.10
CA PRO A 559 -45.82 -15.52 25.72
C PRO A 559 -44.63 -14.69 26.24
N HIS A 560 -43.40 -15.00 25.80
CA HIS A 560 -42.17 -14.32 26.23
C HIS A 560 -41.48 -13.65 25.03
N LEU A 561 -40.94 -12.45 25.25
CA LEU A 561 -40.26 -11.68 24.21
C LEU A 561 -39.06 -12.47 23.66
N SER A 562 -39.05 -12.72 22.36
CA SER A 562 -38.03 -13.49 21.66
C SER A 562 -37.46 -12.67 20.50
N LEU A 563 -36.15 -12.78 20.29
CA LEU A 563 -35.45 -12.14 19.18
C LEU A 563 -35.28 -13.13 18.03
N VAL A 564 -35.85 -12.80 16.88
CA VAL A 564 -35.73 -13.57 15.65
C VAL A 564 -34.70 -12.91 14.75
N VAL A 565 -33.59 -13.60 14.48
CA VAL A 565 -32.54 -13.10 13.59
C VAL A 565 -32.79 -13.65 12.19
N CYS A 566 -33.09 -12.76 11.24
CA CYS A 566 -33.29 -13.15 9.86
C CYS A 566 -32.00 -13.67 9.23
N ASP A 567 -32.14 -14.49 8.20
CA ASP A 567 -31.01 -15.04 7.47
C ASP A 567 -30.11 -13.92 6.90
N PRO A 568 -28.77 -14.09 6.89
CA PRO A 568 -27.87 -13.13 6.26
C PRO A 568 -28.12 -12.88 4.77
N GLU A 569 -28.96 -13.65 4.09
CA GLU A 569 -29.42 -13.35 2.72
C GLU A 569 -30.63 -12.41 2.68
N THR A 570 -31.36 -12.29 3.79
CA THR A 570 -32.58 -11.48 3.89
C THR A 570 -32.23 -10.01 4.10
N GLU A 571 -32.47 -9.18 3.09
CA GLU A 571 -32.26 -7.74 3.14
C GLU A 571 -33.53 -6.99 3.50
N TRP A 572 -33.45 -6.03 4.43
CA TRP A 572 -34.55 -5.13 4.69
C TRP A 572 -34.68 -4.07 3.60
N THR A 573 -35.86 -3.99 2.99
CA THR A 573 -36.32 -2.89 2.14
C THR A 573 -37.79 -2.65 2.43
N ASP A 574 -38.23 -1.39 2.51
CA ASP A 574 -39.58 -1.04 3.01
C ASP A 574 -40.72 -1.58 2.14
N ALA A 575 -40.46 -1.85 0.85
CA ALA A 575 -41.38 -2.49 -0.09
C ALA A 575 -40.89 -3.88 -0.55
N GLY A 576 -39.99 -4.50 0.20
CA GLY A 576 -39.36 -5.78 -0.14
C GLY A 576 -40.17 -7.02 0.23
N THR A 577 -39.79 -8.15 -0.37
CA THR A 577 -40.32 -9.48 -0.03
C THR A 577 -40.11 -9.83 1.45
N ALA A 578 -38.99 -9.41 2.03
CA ALA A 578 -38.67 -9.62 3.44
C ALA A 578 -39.69 -8.98 4.39
N ALA A 579 -40.13 -7.74 4.12
CA ALA A 579 -41.10 -7.04 4.96
C ALA A 579 -42.47 -7.75 4.95
N GLY A 580 -42.93 -8.18 3.78
CA GLY A 580 -44.16 -8.96 3.62
C GLY A 580 -44.10 -10.32 4.32
N GLN A 581 -42.99 -11.05 4.13
CA GLN A 581 -42.75 -12.35 4.78
C GLN A 581 -42.69 -12.23 6.30
N ILE A 582 -41.99 -11.22 6.83
CA ILE A 582 -41.91 -10.96 8.27
C ILE A 582 -43.30 -10.60 8.82
N ALA A 583 -44.08 -9.80 8.11
CA ALA A 583 -45.44 -9.44 8.53
C ALA A 583 -46.35 -10.67 8.56
N GLU A 584 -46.25 -11.55 7.56
CA GLU A 584 -46.97 -12.82 7.52
C GLU A 584 -46.53 -13.76 8.66
N TRP A 585 -45.23 -13.98 8.85
CA TRP A 585 -44.69 -14.87 9.87
C TRP A 585 -44.94 -14.35 11.30
N THR A 586 -45.11 -13.04 11.45
CA THR A 586 -45.53 -12.42 12.72
C THR A 586 -47.00 -12.68 13.01
N ARG A 587 -47.87 -12.71 11.98
CA ARG A 587 -49.31 -12.94 12.15
C ARG A 587 -49.68 -14.43 12.19
N ARG A 588 -48.97 -15.28 11.45
CA ARG A 588 -49.33 -16.69 11.22
C ARG A 588 -48.20 -17.64 11.57
N ARG A 589 -48.60 -18.83 12.01
CA ARG A 589 -47.74 -20.00 12.20
C ARG A 589 -48.35 -21.15 11.40
N GLY A 590 -47.83 -21.35 10.18
CA GLY A 590 -48.45 -22.24 9.20
C GLY A 590 -49.80 -21.66 8.77
N ASN A 591 -50.87 -22.46 8.87
CA ASN A 591 -52.23 -22.05 8.50
C ASN A 591 -53.04 -21.43 9.66
N SER A 592 -52.46 -21.35 10.86
CA SER A 592 -53.13 -20.80 12.05
C SER A 592 -52.58 -19.42 12.39
N ASP A 593 -53.43 -18.53 12.89
CA ASP A 593 -53.00 -17.24 13.42
C ASP A 593 -52.25 -17.42 14.75
N ARG A 594 -51.23 -16.59 14.98
CA ARG A 594 -50.44 -16.60 16.22
C ARG A 594 -51.22 -15.98 17.36
N LEU A 595 -51.07 -16.56 18.56
CA LEU A 595 -51.65 -16.02 19.78
C LEU A 595 -50.80 -14.88 20.37
N TYR A 596 -49.48 -14.88 20.14
CA TYR A 596 -48.57 -13.92 20.76
C TYR A 596 -47.71 -13.15 19.75
N PRO A 597 -48.28 -12.51 18.72
CA PRO A 597 -47.51 -11.79 17.69
C PRO A 597 -46.63 -10.66 18.25
N ALA A 598 -47.00 -10.05 19.39
CA ALA A 598 -46.22 -8.97 19.97
C ALA A 598 -44.98 -9.42 20.74
N SER A 599 -44.83 -10.73 20.99
CA SER A 599 -43.64 -11.32 21.62
C SER A 599 -42.47 -11.48 20.64
N LEU A 600 -42.68 -11.30 19.34
CA LEU A 600 -41.64 -11.43 18.32
C LEU A 600 -41.01 -10.06 17.99
N VAL A 601 -39.68 -10.01 18.06
CA VAL A 601 -38.87 -8.90 17.57
C VAL A 601 -37.94 -9.45 16.51
N TRP A 602 -37.99 -8.92 15.30
CA TRP A 602 -37.17 -9.35 14.17
C TRP A 602 -35.96 -8.45 14.04
N CYS A 603 -34.81 -9.02 13.71
CA CYS A 603 -33.62 -8.26 13.35
C CYS A 603 -33.16 -8.64 11.95
N VAL A 604 -33.02 -7.63 11.09
CA VAL A 604 -32.76 -7.78 9.66
C VAL A 604 -31.61 -6.89 9.24
N ARG A 605 -30.82 -7.36 8.27
CA ARG A 605 -29.67 -6.60 7.79
C ARG A 605 -30.05 -5.55 6.74
N LYS A 606 -29.18 -4.56 6.60
CA LYS A 606 -29.20 -3.58 5.51
C LYS A 606 -28.85 -4.24 4.16
N PRO A 607 -29.28 -3.62 3.04
CA PRO A 607 -28.87 -4.05 1.70
C PRO A 607 -27.35 -3.95 1.46
N GLY A 608 -26.82 -4.84 0.61
CA GLY A 608 -25.43 -4.79 0.12
C GLY A 608 -24.57 -6.00 0.53
N ARG A 609 -23.35 -6.08 -0.04
CA ARG A 609 -22.45 -7.24 0.13
C ARG A 609 -21.36 -7.09 1.20
N ALA A 610 -21.32 -5.96 1.92
CA ALA A 610 -20.23 -5.64 2.83
C ALA A 610 -19.92 -6.76 3.84
N LEU A 611 -20.95 -7.34 4.48
CA LEU A 611 -20.77 -8.45 5.43
C LEU A 611 -20.13 -9.68 4.76
N ILE A 612 -20.64 -10.05 3.58
CA ILE A 612 -20.15 -11.20 2.81
C ILE A 612 -18.69 -10.96 2.41
N GLU A 613 -18.36 -9.76 1.90
CA GLU A 613 -17.00 -9.39 1.50
C GLU A 613 -16.00 -9.45 2.66
N LYS A 614 -16.41 -9.02 3.87
CA LYS A 614 -15.56 -9.11 5.07
C LYS A 614 -15.33 -10.55 5.50
N VAL A 615 -16.36 -11.40 5.43
CA VAL A 615 -16.24 -12.84 5.74
C VAL A 615 -15.38 -13.56 4.70
N GLU A 616 -15.54 -13.27 3.41
CA GLU A 616 -14.69 -13.78 2.33
C GLU A 616 -13.20 -13.48 2.57
N ILE A 617 -12.87 -12.24 2.95
CA ILE A 617 -11.50 -11.84 3.27
C ILE A 617 -10.98 -12.60 4.49
N TRP A 618 -11.79 -12.73 5.54
CA TRP A 618 -11.43 -13.47 6.75
C TRP A 618 -11.16 -14.96 6.47
N LEU A 619 -12.04 -15.63 5.72
CA LEU A 619 -11.88 -17.03 5.31
C LEU A 619 -10.62 -17.22 4.45
N ALA A 620 -10.36 -16.30 3.52
CA ALA A 620 -9.15 -16.34 2.71
C ALA A 620 -7.88 -16.23 3.57
N TRP A 621 -7.86 -15.34 4.56
CA TRP A 621 -6.76 -15.25 5.53
C TRP A 621 -6.60 -16.51 6.39
N GLN A 622 -7.70 -17.11 6.85
CA GLN A 622 -7.66 -18.39 7.58
C GLN A 622 -7.03 -19.52 6.75
N ARG A 623 -7.37 -19.59 5.46
CA ARG A 623 -6.80 -20.57 4.54
C ARG A 623 -5.30 -20.36 4.34
N VAL A 624 -4.88 -19.10 4.14
CA VAL A 624 -3.46 -18.74 4.06
C VAL A 624 -2.71 -19.08 5.34
N ALA A 625 -3.27 -18.78 6.52
CA ALA A 625 -2.67 -19.12 7.80
C ALA A 625 -2.48 -20.64 7.97
N THR A 626 -3.46 -21.43 7.52
CA THR A 626 -3.41 -22.89 7.54
C THR A 626 -2.30 -23.43 6.63
N GLU A 627 -2.21 -22.92 5.41
CA GLU A 627 -1.19 -23.31 4.44
C GLU A 627 0.23 -22.90 4.87
N VAL A 628 0.37 -21.75 5.55
CA VAL A 628 1.64 -21.32 6.17
C VAL A 628 2.03 -22.24 7.32
N ALA A 629 1.09 -22.61 8.19
CA ALA A 629 1.33 -23.53 9.30
C ALA A 629 1.70 -24.96 8.82
N GLN A 630 1.13 -25.40 7.70
CA GLN A 630 1.42 -26.68 7.05
C GLN A 630 2.71 -26.67 6.21
N GLY A 631 3.36 -25.51 6.03
CA GLY A 631 4.59 -25.38 5.26
C GLY A 631 4.41 -25.38 3.74
N VAL A 632 3.18 -25.35 3.23
CA VAL A 632 2.87 -25.37 1.78
C VAL A 632 3.27 -24.06 1.11
N LEU A 633 3.00 -22.91 1.74
CA LEU A 633 3.43 -21.59 1.30
C LEU A 633 4.81 -21.21 1.88
N GLY A 634 5.35 -21.99 2.82
CA GLY A 634 6.44 -21.60 3.71
C GLY A 634 7.87 -21.63 3.14
N ALA A 635 8.10 -21.74 1.84
CA ALA A 635 9.45 -21.64 1.27
C ALA A 635 9.72 -20.28 0.61
N ASP A 636 8.67 -19.62 0.10
CA ASP A 636 8.81 -18.50 -0.85
C ASP A 636 8.64 -17.09 -0.24
N PHE A 637 8.25 -17.00 1.04
CA PHE A 637 7.98 -15.72 1.73
C PHE A 637 8.93 -15.46 2.89
N ASP A 638 9.27 -14.20 3.16
CA ASP A 638 10.15 -13.82 4.26
C ASP A 638 9.53 -14.11 5.64
N HIS A 639 10.38 -14.29 6.67
CA HIS A 639 9.94 -14.60 8.03
C HIS A 639 9.03 -13.50 8.63
N SER A 640 9.26 -12.23 8.26
CA SER A 640 8.41 -11.10 8.67
C SER A 640 7.01 -11.19 8.09
N ASP A 641 6.89 -11.57 6.81
CA ASP A 641 5.60 -11.72 6.13
C ASP A 641 4.76 -12.81 6.81
N ARG A 642 5.40 -13.91 7.24
CA ARG A 642 4.74 -15.02 7.94
C ARG A 642 4.29 -14.64 9.35
N ALA A 643 5.11 -13.87 10.08
CA ALA A 643 4.79 -13.45 11.44
C ALA A 643 3.54 -12.55 11.51
N GLY A 644 3.26 -11.79 10.43
CA GLY A 644 2.09 -10.92 10.33
C GLY A 644 0.76 -11.63 10.01
N VAL A 645 0.78 -12.87 9.53
CA VAL A 645 -0.43 -13.58 9.07
C VAL A 645 -1.45 -13.75 10.19
N SER A 646 -1.02 -14.14 11.39
CA SER A 646 -1.92 -14.30 12.54
C SER A 646 -2.61 -13.00 12.95
N ALA A 647 -1.91 -11.87 12.83
CA ALA A 647 -2.52 -10.55 13.06
C ALA A 647 -3.57 -10.23 12.00
N MET A 648 -3.28 -10.48 10.72
CA MET A 648 -4.23 -10.24 9.63
C MET A 648 -5.49 -11.11 9.74
N VAL A 649 -5.36 -12.37 10.18
CA VAL A 649 -6.53 -13.24 10.48
C VAL A 649 -7.39 -12.63 11.57
N ARG A 650 -6.78 -12.21 12.69
CA ARG A 650 -7.51 -11.61 13.81
C ARG A 650 -8.18 -10.30 13.40
N ASP A 651 -7.46 -9.41 12.73
CA ASP A 651 -7.96 -8.09 12.34
C ASP A 651 -9.09 -8.21 11.30
N SER A 652 -9.00 -9.18 10.38
CA SER A 652 -10.10 -9.48 9.43
C SER A 652 -11.30 -10.15 10.11
N GLU A 653 -11.10 -10.98 11.13
CA GLU A 653 -12.17 -11.52 11.96
C GLU A 653 -12.91 -10.41 12.72
N GLU A 654 -12.17 -9.51 13.36
CA GLU A 654 -12.73 -8.36 14.08
C GLU A 654 -13.51 -7.44 13.12
N ALA A 655 -12.98 -7.18 11.92
CA ALA A 655 -13.69 -6.40 10.90
C ALA A 655 -14.99 -7.09 10.43
N ALA A 656 -15.00 -8.42 10.30
CA ALA A 656 -16.22 -9.17 9.98
C ALA A 656 -17.24 -9.11 11.12
N LYS A 657 -16.79 -9.23 12.38
CA LYS A 657 -17.65 -9.05 13.56
C LYS A 657 -18.25 -7.65 13.58
N ASP A 658 -17.44 -6.61 13.45
CA ASP A 658 -17.93 -5.22 13.40
C ASP A 658 -18.95 -5.02 12.28
N GLU A 659 -18.75 -5.62 11.11
CA GLU A 659 -19.71 -5.53 10.01
C GLU A 659 -21.03 -6.26 10.30
N VAL A 660 -21.07 -7.31 11.13
CA VAL A 660 -22.33 -7.89 11.63
C VAL A 660 -23.13 -6.82 12.38
N TRP A 661 -22.48 -6.09 13.29
CA TRP A 661 -23.10 -5.03 14.08
C TRP A 661 -23.53 -3.81 13.25
N ALA A 662 -22.78 -3.51 12.19
CA ALA A 662 -23.09 -2.45 11.23
C ALA A 662 -24.16 -2.85 10.20
N SER A 663 -24.32 -4.15 9.94
CA SER A 663 -25.27 -4.69 8.95
C SER A 663 -26.64 -4.97 9.54
N TYR A 664 -26.73 -5.63 10.71
CA TYR A 664 -28.00 -5.90 11.41
C TYR A 664 -28.53 -4.64 12.09
N ARG A 665 -29.22 -3.84 11.28
CA ARG A 665 -29.58 -2.45 11.58
C ARG A 665 -31.07 -2.27 11.84
N PHE A 666 -31.93 -3.09 11.25
CA PHE A 666 -33.37 -2.91 11.32
C PHE A 666 -33.99 -3.87 12.34
N ALA A 667 -34.77 -3.33 13.27
CA ALA A 667 -35.58 -4.10 14.20
C ALA A 667 -37.07 -3.94 13.88
N ALA A 668 -37.74 -5.01 13.46
CA ALA A 668 -39.15 -5.01 13.09
C ALA A 668 -40.00 -5.72 14.15
N MET A 669 -41.19 -5.19 14.44
CA MET A 669 -42.11 -5.76 15.43
C MET A 669 -43.56 -5.47 15.04
N SER A 670 -44.51 -6.25 15.54
CA SER A 670 -45.93 -6.04 15.25
C SER A 670 -46.40 -4.65 15.71
N ASP A 671 -47.18 -3.95 14.90
CA ASP A 671 -47.91 -2.75 15.36
C ASP A 671 -49.21 -2.66 14.60
N ASN A 672 -50.33 -2.79 15.32
CA ASN A 672 -51.67 -2.80 14.73
C ASN A 672 -52.10 -1.41 14.22
N LYS A 673 -51.31 -0.36 14.51
CA LYS A 673 -51.55 1.00 14.01
C LYS A 673 -50.93 1.26 12.64
N GLU A 674 -49.96 0.43 12.23
CA GLU A 674 -49.26 0.56 10.95
C GLU A 674 -49.98 -0.20 9.84
N GLU A 675 -50.03 0.33 8.62
CA GLU A 675 -50.76 -0.28 7.49
C GLU A 675 -50.29 -1.71 7.16
N ASN A 676 -48.98 -1.96 7.30
CA ASN A 676 -48.37 -3.27 7.06
C ASN A 676 -48.39 -4.19 8.29
N GLY A 677 -48.87 -3.69 9.44
CA GLY A 677 -48.90 -4.41 10.71
C GLY A 677 -47.53 -4.56 11.39
N LEU A 678 -46.51 -3.85 10.92
CA LEU A 678 -45.15 -3.84 11.44
C LEU A 678 -44.67 -2.41 11.67
N ARG A 679 -44.03 -2.18 12.81
CA ARG A 679 -43.22 -1.01 13.10
C ARG A 679 -41.74 -1.37 13.06
N VAL A 680 -40.94 -0.52 12.43
CA VAL A 680 -39.51 -0.73 12.20
C VAL A 680 -38.71 0.35 12.90
N ILE A 681 -37.67 -0.05 13.61
CA ILE A 681 -36.69 0.83 14.22
C ILE A 681 -35.37 0.69 13.45
N ASP A 682 -34.82 1.81 13.02
CA ASP A 682 -33.46 1.87 12.52
C ASP A 682 -32.48 2.11 13.70
N LEU A 683 -31.70 1.09 14.03
CA LEU A 683 -30.74 1.13 15.13
C LEU A 683 -29.49 1.99 14.84
N GLY A 684 -29.28 2.40 13.58
CA GLY A 684 -28.06 3.05 13.09
C GLY A 684 -26.90 2.07 12.86
N ALA A 685 -25.67 2.58 12.65
CA ALA A 685 -24.47 1.73 12.55
C ALA A 685 -23.95 1.35 13.95
N GLY A 686 -23.75 0.06 14.21
CA GLY A 686 -23.18 -0.46 15.47
C GLY A 686 -21.71 -0.87 15.32
N HIS A 687 -21.06 -1.17 16.44
CA HIS A 687 -19.69 -1.72 16.51
C HIS A 687 -19.61 -2.79 17.62
N SER A 688 -18.74 -3.79 17.45
CA SER A 688 -18.66 -4.97 18.35
C SER A 688 -17.98 -4.70 19.70
N SER A 689 -17.23 -3.60 19.79
CA SER A 689 -16.48 -3.16 20.97
C SER A 689 -17.31 -2.41 22.03
N GLY A 690 -18.61 -2.23 21.81
CA GLY A 690 -19.52 -1.62 22.79
C GLY A 690 -19.72 -2.47 24.05
N SER A 691 -20.07 -1.81 25.17
CA SER A 691 -20.42 -2.51 26.42
C SER A 691 -21.80 -3.20 26.37
N GLN A 692 -22.64 -2.82 25.40
CA GLN A 692 -23.95 -3.41 25.18
C GLN A 692 -23.87 -4.61 24.23
N THR A 693 -24.79 -5.56 24.35
CA THR A 693 -24.98 -6.70 23.42
C THR A 693 -25.90 -6.29 22.26
N LEU A 694 -25.94 -7.05 21.15
CA LEU A 694 -26.89 -6.80 20.06
C LEU A 694 -28.35 -6.85 20.55
N CYS A 695 -28.68 -7.85 21.37
CA CYS A 695 -29.98 -7.92 22.05
C CYS A 695 -30.24 -6.71 22.96
N GLY A 696 -29.22 -6.27 23.70
CA GLY A 696 -29.28 -5.10 24.58
C GLY A 696 -29.51 -3.80 23.81
N ARG A 697 -28.89 -3.66 22.63
CA ARG A 697 -29.07 -2.51 21.73
C ARG A 697 -30.50 -2.43 21.22
N ILE A 698 -31.06 -3.55 20.74
CA ILE A 698 -32.44 -3.63 20.28
C ILE A 698 -33.41 -3.30 21.42
N THR A 699 -33.21 -3.92 22.59
CA THR A 699 -34.04 -3.69 23.79
C THR A 699 -33.99 -2.22 24.23
N SER A 700 -32.81 -1.59 24.18
CA SER A 700 -32.62 -0.19 24.54
C SER A 700 -33.33 0.75 23.57
N ALA A 701 -33.24 0.46 22.25
CA ALA A 701 -33.94 1.23 21.23
C ALA A 701 -35.47 1.12 21.38
N MET A 702 -35.99 -0.09 21.64
CA MET A 702 -37.41 -0.30 21.93
C MET A 702 -37.89 0.48 23.16
N LYS A 703 -37.08 0.51 24.22
CA LYS A 703 -37.41 1.30 25.43
C LYS A 703 -37.39 2.80 25.16
N ALA A 704 -36.41 3.28 24.39
CA ALA A 704 -36.30 4.70 24.02
C ALA A 704 -37.49 5.20 23.20
N GLU A 705 -38.02 4.36 22.30
CA GLU A 705 -39.23 4.65 21.52
C GLU A 705 -40.55 4.33 22.24
N ALA A 706 -40.51 3.98 23.54
CA ALA A 706 -41.65 3.56 24.35
C ALA A 706 -42.43 2.36 23.79
N LEU A 707 -41.76 1.52 23.00
CA LEU A 707 -42.29 0.29 22.42
C LEU A 707 -42.14 -0.93 23.34
N LEU A 708 -41.28 -0.84 24.35
CA LEU A 708 -41.09 -1.84 25.39
C LEU A 708 -41.06 -1.18 26.77
N ASN A 709 -41.93 -1.61 27.68
CA ASN A 709 -42.04 -1.08 29.02
C ASN A 709 -41.71 -2.13 30.10
N GLU A 710 -41.15 -1.69 31.23
CA GLU A 710 -40.84 -2.56 32.38
C GLU A 710 -42.00 -2.66 33.39
N SER A 711 -42.98 -1.77 33.26
CA SER A 711 -44.18 -1.71 34.09
C SER A 711 -45.30 -0.95 33.38
N VAL A 712 -46.53 -1.09 33.88
CA VAL A 712 -47.70 -0.30 33.50
C VAL A 712 -48.34 0.27 34.76
N GLY A 713 -48.74 1.55 34.70
CA GLY A 713 -49.43 2.24 35.79
C GLY A 713 -50.93 2.33 35.57
N ALA A 714 -51.68 2.70 36.62
CA ALA A 714 -53.14 2.74 36.59
C ALA A 714 -53.71 3.59 35.45
N GLY A 715 -53.18 4.80 35.27
CA GLY A 715 -53.65 5.71 34.22
C GLY A 715 -53.40 5.20 32.78
N TYR A 716 -52.47 4.27 32.56
CA TYR A 716 -52.33 3.64 31.25
C TYR A 716 -53.43 2.60 31.02
N VAL A 717 -53.73 1.77 32.02
CA VAL A 717 -54.77 0.74 31.95
C VAL A 717 -56.15 1.40 31.81
N ASP A 718 -56.40 2.46 32.56
CA ASP A 718 -57.65 3.23 32.53
C ASP A 718 -57.92 3.87 31.16
N ARG A 719 -56.91 4.52 30.55
CA ARG A 719 -57.05 5.13 29.21
C ARG A 719 -57.24 4.12 28.09
N ASN A 720 -56.80 2.88 28.27
CA ASN A 720 -56.89 1.82 27.25
C ASN A 720 -57.94 0.78 27.63
N TRP A 721 -58.94 1.14 28.45
CA TRP A 721 -60.04 0.25 28.79
C TRP A 721 -60.85 -0.10 27.54
N PRO A 722 -61.13 -1.38 27.23
CA PRO A 722 -61.84 -1.75 26.03
C PRO A 722 -63.28 -1.23 26.04
N PRO A 723 -63.78 -0.64 24.92
CA PRO A 723 -65.16 -0.16 24.84
C PRO A 723 -66.21 -1.23 25.17
N ALA A 724 -65.93 -2.50 24.80
CA ALA A 724 -66.80 -3.63 25.08
C ALA A 724 -67.02 -3.91 26.59
N PHE A 725 -66.16 -3.39 27.45
CA PHE A 725 -66.21 -3.58 28.91
C PHE A 725 -66.36 -2.25 29.67
N ALA A 726 -66.61 -1.14 28.97
CA ALA A 726 -66.76 0.17 29.59
C ALA A 726 -68.03 0.22 30.47
N ASP A 727 -69.16 -0.26 29.94
CA ASP A 727 -70.45 -0.24 30.65
C ASP A 727 -70.51 -1.21 31.84
N SER A 728 -69.81 -2.34 31.75
CA SER A 728 -69.72 -3.31 32.85
C SER A 728 -68.74 -2.87 33.94
N GLY A 729 -67.76 -2.04 33.58
CA GLY A 729 -66.65 -1.64 34.44
C GLY A 729 -65.77 -2.81 34.87
N ALA A 730 -65.81 -3.95 34.15
CA ALA A 730 -65.15 -5.20 34.50
C ALA A 730 -64.42 -5.83 33.31
N TRP A 731 -63.10 -5.91 33.39
CA TRP A 731 -62.22 -6.45 32.34
C TRP A 731 -61.67 -7.82 32.74
N PRO A 732 -62.00 -8.91 32.03
CA PRO A 732 -61.42 -10.23 32.29
C PRO A 732 -59.88 -10.22 32.24
N LEU A 733 -59.22 -10.76 33.26
CA LEU A 733 -57.75 -10.78 33.35
C LEU A 733 -57.11 -11.58 32.22
N ARG A 734 -57.74 -12.67 31.74
CA ARG A 734 -57.29 -13.39 30.55
C ARG A 734 -57.21 -12.47 29.32
N SER A 735 -58.24 -11.67 29.09
CA SER A 735 -58.30 -10.74 27.95
C SER A 735 -57.36 -9.55 28.13
N LEU A 736 -57.21 -9.05 29.35
CA LEU A 736 -56.21 -8.03 29.68
C LEU A 736 -54.81 -8.53 29.33
N ARG A 737 -54.42 -9.71 29.83
CA ARG A 737 -53.12 -10.33 29.51
C ARG A 737 -52.95 -10.53 28.01
N GLN A 738 -53.98 -11.01 27.33
CA GLN A 738 -53.96 -11.23 25.88
C GLN A 738 -53.69 -9.92 25.12
N SER A 739 -54.27 -8.80 25.55
CA SER A 739 -54.09 -7.49 24.92
C SER A 739 -52.62 -7.00 24.95
N PHE A 740 -51.83 -7.43 25.94
CA PHE A 740 -50.38 -7.16 25.99
C PHE A 740 -49.56 -8.09 25.09
N LEU A 741 -50.07 -9.30 24.81
CA LEU A 741 -49.36 -10.32 24.05
C LEU A 741 -49.69 -10.29 22.54
N ASP A 742 -50.87 -9.79 22.17
CA ASP A 742 -51.30 -9.60 20.78
C ASP A 742 -50.93 -8.23 20.19
N GLY A 743 -50.38 -7.32 21.01
CA GLY A 743 -49.91 -6.01 20.58
C GLY A 743 -50.98 -4.92 20.58
N SER A 744 -52.17 -5.20 21.11
CA SER A 744 -53.21 -4.18 21.33
C SER A 744 -52.79 -3.14 22.38
N LEU A 745 -51.95 -3.53 23.34
CA LEU A 745 -51.32 -2.68 24.35
C LEU A 745 -49.80 -2.70 24.21
N THR A 746 -49.11 -1.80 24.92
CA THR A 746 -47.64 -1.73 24.94
C THR A 746 -47.01 -3.07 25.28
N ARG A 747 -45.84 -3.38 24.70
CA ARG A 747 -45.12 -4.59 25.06
C ARG A 747 -44.53 -4.50 26.46
N LEU A 748 -44.46 -5.64 27.13
CA LEU A 748 -43.80 -5.83 28.41
C LEU A 748 -42.66 -6.83 28.26
N SER A 749 -41.56 -6.61 28.98
CA SER A 749 -40.40 -7.52 28.95
C SER A 749 -40.72 -8.93 29.45
N ASP A 750 -41.64 -9.01 30.42
CA ASP A 750 -42.16 -10.25 30.99
C ASP A 750 -43.62 -10.00 31.40
N PRO A 751 -44.57 -10.18 30.46
CA PRO A 751 -45.96 -9.78 30.67
C PRO A 751 -46.58 -10.44 31.90
N GLU A 752 -46.32 -11.71 32.15
CA GLU A 752 -46.92 -12.43 33.26
C GLU A 752 -46.44 -11.92 34.62
N ARG A 753 -45.12 -11.86 34.82
CA ARG A 753 -44.55 -11.39 36.09
C ARG A 753 -44.85 -9.91 36.34
N VAL A 754 -44.79 -9.09 35.30
CA VAL A 754 -45.08 -7.65 35.41
C VAL A 754 -46.54 -7.44 35.76
N LEU A 755 -47.49 -8.10 35.09
CA LEU A 755 -48.91 -7.92 35.34
C LEU A 755 -49.32 -8.44 36.72
N ARG A 756 -48.84 -9.61 37.18
CA ARG A 756 -49.12 -10.10 38.55
C ARG A 756 -48.69 -9.09 39.61
N ARG A 757 -47.47 -8.56 39.48
CA ARG A 757 -46.92 -7.55 40.39
C ARG A 757 -47.70 -6.24 40.35
N GLN A 758 -48.04 -5.75 39.15
CA GLN A 758 -48.73 -4.46 39.01
C GLN A 758 -50.19 -4.55 39.45
N ILE A 759 -50.93 -5.59 39.07
CA ILE A 759 -52.32 -5.78 39.50
C ILE A 759 -52.39 -5.84 41.03
N ALA A 760 -51.50 -6.59 41.69
CA ALA A 760 -51.43 -6.63 43.15
C ALA A 760 -51.20 -5.24 43.77
N ALA A 761 -50.28 -4.46 43.19
CA ALA A 761 -49.97 -3.11 43.67
C ALA A 761 -51.13 -2.12 43.46
N LEU A 762 -51.76 -2.15 42.28
CA LEU A 762 -52.87 -1.25 41.93
C LEU A 762 -54.13 -1.54 42.75
N VAL A 763 -54.38 -2.82 43.08
CA VAL A 763 -55.52 -3.20 43.93
C VAL A 763 -55.28 -2.82 45.40
N ALA A 764 -54.06 -3.00 45.90
CA ALA A 764 -53.68 -2.54 47.24
C ALA A 764 -53.75 -1.01 47.39
N ALA A 765 -53.40 -0.27 46.32
CA ALA A 765 -53.49 1.19 46.28
C ALA A 765 -54.94 1.71 46.15
N GLY A 766 -55.91 0.85 45.83
CA GLY A 766 -57.30 1.25 45.61
C GLY A 766 -57.54 1.93 44.26
N ASP A 767 -56.63 1.77 43.30
CA ASP A 767 -56.80 2.30 41.93
C ASP A 767 -57.77 1.42 41.12
N PHE A 768 -57.76 0.10 41.37
CA PHE A 768 -58.66 -0.88 40.77
C PHE A 768 -59.11 -1.91 41.80
N GLY A 769 -60.21 -2.61 41.56
CA GLY A 769 -60.57 -3.82 42.30
C GLY A 769 -60.21 -5.09 41.54
N LEU A 770 -60.04 -6.19 42.24
CA LEU A 770 -59.98 -7.53 41.65
C LEU A 770 -61.22 -8.31 42.10
N ALA A 771 -61.85 -9.05 41.20
CA ALA A 771 -63.00 -9.87 41.57
C ALA A 771 -62.95 -11.25 40.88
N SER A 772 -63.52 -12.27 41.52
CA SER A 772 -63.64 -13.61 40.95
C SER A 772 -64.99 -14.27 41.22
N GLY A 773 -65.42 -15.15 40.30
CA GLY A 773 -66.67 -15.88 40.40
C GLY A 773 -67.88 -14.99 40.12
N ALA A 774 -68.04 -14.55 38.87
CA ALA A 774 -69.16 -13.69 38.49
C ALA A 774 -70.51 -14.38 38.75
N ARG A 775 -71.43 -13.67 39.41
CA ARG A 775 -72.78 -14.18 39.73
C ARG A 775 -73.84 -13.56 38.81
N PRO A 776 -74.98 -14.25 38.57
CA PRO A 776 -76.05 -13.74 37.71
C PRO A 776 -76.73 -12.45 38.22
N ASP A 777 -76.54 -12.12 39.50
CA ASP A 777 -77.05 -10.92 40.17
C ASP A 777 -76.19 -9.67 39.95
N GLY A 778 -75.09 -9.78 39.19
CA GLY A 778 -74.14 -8.69 38.95
C GLY A 778 -73.09 -8.51 40.06
N GLY A 779 -73.08 -9.40 41.06
CA GLY A 779 -72.05 -9.50 42.10
C GLY A 779 -70.93 -10.49 41.76
N TYR A 780 -69.98 -10.63 42.68
CA TYR A 780 -68.83 -11.52 42.55
C TYR A 780 -68.66 -12.38 43.81
N GLY A 781 -68.15 -13.60 43.64
CA GLY A 781 -67.90 -14.55 44.73
C GLY A 781 -66.80 -14.08 45.70
N ARG A 782 -65.79 -13.37 45.20
CA ARG A 782 -64.78 -12.66 45.99
C ARG A 782 -64.46 -11.30 45.36
N LEU A 783 -64.23 -10.28 46.19
CA LEU A 783 -63.87 -8.93 45.80
C LEU A 783 -62.70 -8.45 46.68
N TRP A 784 -61.66 -7.93 46.05
CA TRP A 784 -60.51 -7.31 46.70
C TRP A 784 -60.42 -5.85 46.24
N TYR A 785 -60.40 -4.89 47.18
CA TYR A 785 -60.27 -3.46 46.88
C TYR A 785 -59.67 -2.72 48.09
N GLY A 786 -58.48 -2.11 47.89
CA GLY A 786 -57.74 -1.44 48.98
C GLY A 786 -57.11 -2.40 49.98
N GLU A 787 -56.84 -3.65 49.58
CA GLU A 787 -56.27 -4.70 50.42
C GLU A 787 -55.08 -5.38 49.70
N PRO A 788 -54.03 -5.81 50.42
CA PRO A 788 -52.87 -6.43 49.82
C PRO A 788 -53.18 -7.85 49.33
N ILE A 789 -52.82 -8.15 48.07
CA ILE A 789 -52.97 -9.47 47.44
C ILE A 789 -51.58 -10.05 47.13
N ARG A 790 -51.40 -11.35 47.37
CA ARG A 790 -50.18 -12.08 46.99
C ARG A 790 -50.18 -12.35 45.48
N GLN A 791 -49.02 -12.25 44.83
CA GLN A 791 -48.91 -12.38 43.37
C GLN A 791 -49.34 -13.76 42.85
N GLU A 792 -49.23 -14.79 43.70
CA GLU A 792 -49.62 -16.17 43.43
C GLU A 792 -51.14 -16.36 43.39
N GLU A 793 -51.92 -15.47 44.02
CA GLU A 793 -53.39 -15.54 44.08
C GLU A 793 -54.06 -14.95 42.82
N ILE A 794 -53.30 -14.27 41.96
CA ILE A 794 -53.82 -13.64 40.73
C ILE A 794 -53.78 -14.67 39.60
N ALA A 795 -54.93 -15.22 39.22
CA ALA A 795 -55.04 -16.11 38.07
C ALA A 795 -55.53 -15.35 36.82
N PHE A 796 -54.88 -15.55 35.67
CA PHE A 796 -55.28 -14.95 34.39
C PHE A 796 -56.37 -15.78 33.69
N ASP A 797 -57.47 -16.00 34.40
CA ASP A 797 -58.62 -16.77 33.91
C ASP A 797 -59.75 -15.85 33.41
N SER A 798 -60.73 -16.45 32.73
CA SER A 798 -61.88 -15.70 32.19
C SER A 798 -62.91 -15.33 33.26
N ASP A 799 -62.84 -15.95 34.45
CA ASP A 799 -63.73 -15.72 35.60
C ASP A 799 -63.07 -14.83 36.68
N VAL A 800 -61.95 -14.20 36.36
CA VAL A 800 -61.26 -13.22 37.20
C VAL A 800 -61.24 -11.88 36.46
N PHE A 801 -61.67 -10.81 37.13
CA PHE A 801 -61.92 -9.51 36.51
C PHE A 801 -61.17 -8.41 37.24
N LEU A 802 -60.53 -7.51 36.48
CA LEU A 802 -60.11 -6.20 36.96
C LEU A 802 -61.32 -5.27 36.91
N LEU A 803 -61.64 -4.62 38.03
CA LEU A 803 -62.77 -3.71 38.17
C LEU A 803 -62.31 -2.27 38.23
N THR A 804 -63.02 -1.37 37.56
CA THR A 804 -62.82 0.07 37.71
C THR A 804 -63.07 0.52 39.15
N LYS A 805 -62.39 1.59 39.56
CA LYS A 805 -62.55 2.21 40.88
C LYS A 805 -64.02 2.45 41.25
N ALA A 806 -64.78 3.08 40.35
CA ALA A 806 -66.20 3.39 40.55
C ALA A 806 -67.05 2.12 40.76
N LYS A 807 -66.77 1.05 40.01
CA LYS A 807 -67.49 -0.23 40.16
C LYS A 807 -67.14 -0.93 41.47
N SER A 808 -65.87 -0.87 41.89
CA SER A 808 -65.42 -1.44 43.17
C SER A 808 -66.03 -0.72 44.38
N GLU A 809 -66.15 0.61 44.32
CA GLU A 809 -66.80 1.42 45.37
C GLU A 809 -68.31 1.16 45.45
N ALA A 810 -68.98 1.06 44.29
CA ALA A 810 -70.40 0.74 44.22
C ALA A 810 -70.74 -0.66 44.77
N LEU A 811 -69.85 -1.64 44.60
CA LEU A 811 -70.04 -3.01 45.11
C LEU A 811 -69.69 -3.16 46.61
N ARG A 812 -69.00 -2.19 47.20
CA ARG A 812 -68.63 -2.17 48.63
C ARG A 812 -69.65 -1.42 49.50
N THR A 813 -70.54 -0.63 48.90
CA THR A 813 -71.51 0.22 49.61
C THR A 813 -72.93 -0.37 49.50
N PRO A 814 -73.62 -0.74 50.60
CA PRO A 814 -75.02 -1.21 50.55
C PRO A 814 -76.02 -0.05 50.33
N PRO A 815 -77.20 -0.29 49.72
CA PRO A 815 -78.14 0.78 49.34
C PRO A 815 -78.89 1.41 50.54
N GLU A 816 -79.10 2.72 50.45
CA GLU A 816 -79.58 3.67 51.47
C GLU A 816 -81.14 3.76 51.52
N GLN A 817 -81.72 3.88 52.73
CA GLN A 817 -83.11 4.26 52.99
C GLN A 817 -83.16 5.36 54.08
N ASP A 818 -84.06 6.33 53.90
CA ASP A 818 -84.21 7.57 54.69
C ASP A 818 -85.59 7.60 55.45
N PRO A 819 -85.89 8.53 56.39
CA PRO A 819 -85.83 8.39 57.87
C PRO A 819 -87.22 8.56 58.60
N PRO A 820 -87.38 8.41 59.95
CA PRO A 820 -87.31 9.54 60.94
C PRO A 820 -87.01 9.09 62.43
N PRO A 821 -87.28 9.88 63.52
CA PRO A 821 -86.70 11.18 63.95
C PRO A 821 -86.03 11.18 65.37
N ARG A 822 -85.17 12.19 65.59
CA ARG A 822 -84.69 12.84 66.85
C ARG A 822 -84.81 12.15 68.22
N GLU A 823 -83.69 12.14 68.96
CA GLU A 823 -83.61 12.77 70.29
C GLU A 823 -82.18 13.23 70.64
N THR A 824 -82.12 14.36 71.35
CA THR A 824 -80.97 15.17 71.78
C THR A 824 -80.17 14.54 72.92
N LEU A 825 -78.85 14.80 72.97
CA LEU A 825 -78.12 15.44 74.09
C LEU A 825 -76.59 15.45 73.83
N THR A 826 -76.02 16.66 73.75
CA THR A 826 -74.59 17.01 73.94
C THR A 826 -74.22 17.04 75.44
N PRO A 827 -72.99 17.40 75.89
CA PRO A 827 -71.67 17.46 75.23
C PRO A 827 -70.53 16.85 76.08
N SER A 828 -69.31 16.72 75.53
CA SER A 828 -68.01 17.06 76.16
C SER A 828 -66.89 16.47 75.28
N GLY A 829 -65.85 17.15 74.84
CA GLY A 829 -65.37 18.51 75.03
C GLY A 829 -63.95 18.60 74.42
N ALA A 830 -63.60 19.81 73.98
CA ALA A 830 -62.27 20.39 73.68
C ALA A 830 -61.36 19.71 72.61
N VAL A 831 -61.02 20.31 71.45
CA VAL A 831 -60.16 21.52 71.16
C VAL A 831 -58.66 21.19 71.39
N ALA A 832 -57.66 21.42 70.52
CA ALA A 832 -57.47 22.30 69.36
C ALA A 832 -56.37 21.76 68.39
N GLU A 833 -56.57 21.81 67.06
CA GLU A 833 -56.13 22.85 66.09
C GLU A 833 -54.77 23.64 66.28
N PRO A 834 -54.25 24.37 65.25
CA PRO A 834 -53.21 23.91 64.29
C PRO A 834 -52.05 24.92 64.02
N GLU A 835 -51.09 24.54 63.14
CA GLU A 835 -50.26 25.38 62.22
C GLU A 835 -49.43 26.56 62.83
N PRO A 836 -48.64 27.41 62.11
CA PRO A 836 -48.30 27.48 60.67
C PRO A 836 -46.79 27.71 60.35
N ASP A 837 -46.46 27.71 59.06
CA ASP A 837 -45.28 28.37 58.47
C ASP A 837 -45.25 29.88 58.79
N PRO A 838 -44.06 30.53 58.71
CA PRO A 838 -44.01 31.78 57.96
C PRO A 838 -42.70 32.01 57.16
N PRO A 839 -42.66 33.09 56.34
CA PRO A 839 -41.91 33.11 55.08
C PRO A 839 -40.84 34.23 54.99
N TYR A 840 -40.31 34.35 53.76
CA TYR A 840 -39.85 35.55 53.06
C TYR A 840 -38.34 35.84 52.86
N SER A 841 -38.10 36.40 51.67
CA SER A 841 -36.86 36.60 50.91
C SER A 841 -36.00 37.80 51.33
N ALA A 842 -34.71 37.79 50.95
CA ALA A 842 -34.06 38.86 50.15
C ALA A 842 -32.61 38.46 49.74
N ALA A 843 -32.05 39.22 48.80
CA ALA A 843 -31.01 38.83 47.84
C ALA A 843 -29.54 39.16 48.20
N VAL A 844 -28.63 38.28 47.73
CA VAL A 844 -27.26 38.43 47.18
C VAL A 844 -26.14 39.14 47.98
N GLU A 845 -25.08 38.37 48.30
CA GLU A 845 -23.67 38.71 47.99
C GLU A 845 -22.81 37.41 47.92
N LYS A 846 -21.89 37.32 46.95
CA LYS A 846 -21.10 36.10 46.66
C LYS A 846 -19.90 35.97 47.63
N SER A 847 -19.99 35.07 48.60
CA SER A 847 -18.83 34.53 49.34
C SER A 847 -18.71 33.02 49.09
N ARG A 848 -17.52 32.54 48.70
CA ARG A 848 -17.25 31.10 48.57
C ARG A 848 -17.15 30.46 49.96
N ALA A 849 -17.98 29.47 50.24
CA ALA A 849 -17.97 28.67 51.47
C ALA A 849 -17.39 27.27 51.20
N ILE A 850 -16.60 26.74 52.13
CA ILE A 850 -16.06 25.36 52.08
C ILE A 850 -17.08 24.44 52.75
N LEU A 851 -17.55 23.42 52.02
CA LEU A 851 -18.54 22.45 52.49
C LEU A 851 -17.83 21.16 52.95
N GLN A 852 -17.88 20.84 54.24
CA GLN A 852 -17.35 19.59 54.80
C GLN A 852 -18.49 18.72 55.34
N VAL A 853 -18.59 17.46 54.87
CA VAL A 853 -19.66 16.52 55.24
C VAL A 853 -19.04 15.27 55.85
N THR A 854 -19.34 14.97 57.12
CA THR A 854 -18.82 13.79 57.85
C THR A 854 -19.95 13.02 58.53
N GLY A 855 -19.92 11.69 58.47
CA GLY A 855 -20.90 10.81 59.12
C GLY A 855 -20.64 9.33 58.83
N THR A 856 -21.12 8.44 59.70
CA THR A 856 -20.96 6.99 59.56
C THR A 856 -22.07 6.41 58.69
N ILE A 857 -21.73 5.66 57.64
CA ILE A 857 -22.70 5.16 56.65
C ILE A 857 -22.75 3.62 56.68
N PRO A 858 -23.93 3.00 56.88
CA PRO A 858 -24.08 1.55 56.85
C PRO A 858 -23.74 0.94 55.47
N ALA A 859 -23.20 -0.28 55.47
CA ALA A 859 -22.68 -0.94 54.26
C ALA A 859 -23.72 -1.13 53.15
N GLU A 860 -25.01 -1.29 53.51
CA GLU A 860 -26.10 -1.54 52.55
C GLU A 860 -26.37 -0.35 51.63
N VAL A 861 -25.87 0.83 51.97
CA VAL A 861 -26.18 2.10 51.28
C VAL A 861 -24.99 2.63 50.48
N TRP A 862 -23.82 1.98 50.53
CA TRP A 862 -22.59 2.44 49.88
C TRP A 862 -22.74 2.59 48.36
N ASN A 863 -23.44 1.66 47.69
CA ASN A 863 -23.74 1.76 46.27
C ASN A 863 -24.60 2.99 45.92
N ARG A 864 -25.49 3.42 46.82
CA ARG A 864 -26.29 4.63 46.60
C ARG A 864 -25.47 5.89 46.85
N LEU A 865 -24.55 5.89 47.81
CA LEU A 865 -23.59 6.99 48.03
C LEU A 865 -22.74 7.22 46.76
N GLY A 866 -22.16 6.14 46.22
CA GLY A 866 -21.31 6.18 45.03
C GLY A 866 -22.05 6.60 43.75
N ILE A 867 -23.30 6.19 43.57
CA ILE A 867 -24.07 6.46 42.35
C ILE A 867 -24.88 7.76 42.42
N ARG A 868 -25.31 8.21 43.61
CA ARG A 868 -26.18 9.39 43.74
C ARG A 868 -25.50 10.62 44.30
N ILE A 869 -24.49 10.48 45.15
CA ILE A 869 -23.86 11.62 45.83
C ILE A 869 -22.55 12.00 45.13
N LEU A 870 -21.64 11.06 44.88
CA LEU A 870 -20.35 11.37 44.24
C LEU A 870 -20.48 12.04 42.85
N PRO A 871 -21.39 11.64 41.94
CA PRO A 871 -21.53 12.29 40.64
C PRO A 871 -22.05 13.73 40.73
N LYS A 872 -22.80 14.04 41.80
CA LYS A 872 -23.33 15.38 42.06
C LYS A 872 -22.30 16.33 42.67
N LEU A 873 -21.27 15.78 43.32
CA LEU A 873 -20.15 16.54 43.90
C LEU A 873 -19.00 16.73 42.90
N ARG A 874 -18.94 15.91 41.84
CA ARG A 874 -17.95 15.96 40.76
C ARG A 874 -17.80 17.33 40.04
N PRO A 875 -18.81 18.20 39.93
CA PRO A 875 -18.64 19.53 39.33
C PRO A 875 -17.98 20.58 40.24
N LEU A 876 -17.64 20.24 41.49
CA LEU A 876 -17.04 21.18 42.45
C LEU A 876 -15.51 21.20 42.29
N ASP A 877 -14.95 22.40 42.13
CA ASP A 877 -13.50 22.62 42.05
C ASP A 877 -12.80 22.27 43.38
N ASP A 878 -11.59 21.69 43.33
CA ASP A 878 -10.75 21.30 44.48
C ASP A 878 -11.36 20.25 45.45
N LEU A 879 -12.21 19.34 44.95
CA LEU A 879 -12.76 18.24 45.74
C LEU A 879 -11.66 17.24 46.15
N THR A 880 -11.46 17.07 47.46
CA THR A 880 -10.62 16.01 48.05
C THR A 880 -11.47 15.01 48.81
N VAL A 881 -11.27 13.71 48.57
CA VAL A 881 -12.01 12.63 49.23
C VAL A 881 -11.03 11.79 50.04
N GLY A 882 -11.18 11.82 51.36
CA GLY A 882 -10.47 10.92 52.27
C GLY A 882 -11.26 9.61 52.45
N ILE A 883 -10.56 8.48 52.47
CA ILE A 883 -11.15 7.15 52.70
C ILE A 883 -10.65 6.66 54.06
N ASP A 884 -11.56 6.47 55.01
CA ASP A 884 -11.29 5.83 56.31
C ASP A 884 -12.30 4.70 56.50
N LEU A 885 -11.79 3.46 56.49
CA LEU A 885 -12.59 2.24 56.55
C LEU A 885 -12.05 1.36 57.67
N SER A 886 -12.88 1.07 58.66
CA SER A 886 -12.56 0.19 59.78
C SER A 886 -13.58 -0.94 59.89
N ALA A 887 -13.12 -2.19 59.94
CA ALA A 887 -13.96 -3.35 60.15
C ALA A 887 -13.24 -4.38 61.03
N THR A 888 -14.01 -5.12 61.85
CA THR A 888 -13.48 -6.24 62.64
C THR A 888 -13.57 -7.51 61.79
N VAL A 889 -12.45 -8.20 61.61
CA VAL A 889 -12.36 -9.39 60.76
C VAL A 889 -11.74 -10.54 61.56
N GLU A 890 -12.23 -11.76 61.36
CA GLU A 890 -11.66 -12.97 61.98
C GLU A 890 -10.22 -13.21 61.49
N SER A 891 -9.31 -13.54 62.41
CA SER A 891 -7.86 -13.62 62.17
C SER A 891 -7.47 -14.57 61.02
N GLU A 892 -8.24 -15.63 60.78
CA GLU A 892 -7.99 -16.60 59.72
C GLU A 892 -8.23 -16.06 58.30
N ARG A 893 -9.05 -15.01 58.15
CA ARG A 893 -9.39 -14.39 56.84
C ARG A 893 -8.61 -13.11 56.55
N LEU A 894 -7.83 -12.64 57.51
CA LEU A 894 -7.18 -11.33 57.43
C LEU A 894 -6.15 -11.26 56.30
N SER A 895 -5.32 -12.31 56.15
CA SER A 895 -4.24 -12.35 55.17
C SER A 895 -4.73 -12.44 53.72
N SER A 896 -5.82 -13.18 53.45
CA SER A 896 -6.40 -13.25 52.11
C SER A 896 -7.08 -11.92 51.74
N LEU A 897 -7.81 -11.32 52.68
CA LEU A 897 -8.50 -10.06 52.44
C LEU A 897 -7.52 -8.90 52.25
N GLU A 898 -6.42 -8.86 52.98
CA GLU A 898 -5.36 -7.86 52.80
C GLU A 898 -4.73 -7.96 51.40
N THR A 899 -4.50 -9.19 50.91
CA THR A 899 -3.95 -9.41 49.56
C THR A 899 -4.91 -8.96 48.47
N ASP A 900 -6.20 -9.28 48.60
CA ASP A 900 -7.24 -8.87 47.63
C ASP A 900 -7.40 -7.35 47.61
N LEU A 901 -7.34 -6.68 48.76
CA LEU A 901 -7.43 -5.22 48.85
C LEU A 901 -6.20 -4.52 48.26
N ILE A 902 -4.99 -5.06 48.47
CA ILE A 902 -3.77 -4.52 47.83
C ILE A 902 -3.86 -4.65 46.31
N GLN A 903 -4.37 -5.77 45.79
CA GLN A 903 -4.55 -5.96 44.36
C GLN A 903 -5.61 -5.00 43.79
N ALA A 904 -6.75 -4.84 44.47
CA ALA A 904 -7.77 -3.87 44.05
C ALA A 904 -7.26 -2.42 44.05
N LEU A 905 -6.41 -2.04 45.01
CA LEU A 905 -5.78 -0.71 45.05
C LEU A 905 -4.72 -0.52 43.95
N ARG A 906 -4.09 -1.59 43.46
CA ARG A 906 -3.23 -1.54 42.26
C ARG A 906 -4.05 -1.37 40.99
N ASP A 907 -5.13 -2.13 40.84
CA ASP A 907 -5.98 -2.07 39.65
C ASP A 907 -6.65 -0.69 39.47
N LEU A 908 -6.82 0.05 40.57
CA LEU A 908 -7.34 1.42 40.60
C LEU A 908 -6.25 2.51 40.57
N ASP A 909 -4.96 2.16 40.49
CA ASP A 909 -3.80 3.07 40.51
C ASP A 909 -3.74 4.00 41.75
N LEU A 910 -4.22 3.49 42.89
CA LEU A 910 -4.22 4.21 44.19
C LEU A 910 -3.10 3.73 45.13
N SER A 911 -2.22 2.87 44.63
CA SER A 911 -1.10 2.29 45.37
C SER A 911 -0.15 3.39 45.88
N GLY A 912 0.00 3.50 47.20
CA GLY A 912 0.85 4.50 47.87
C GLY A 912 0.12 5.77 48.34
N ARG A 913 -1.11 6.03 47.87
CA ARG A 913 -1.98 7.13 48.36
C ARG A 913 -2.93 6.68 49.47
N VAL A 914 -3.27 5.40 49.51
CA VAL A 914 -4.10 4.77 50.55
C VAL A 914 -3.28 3.66 51.21
N ARG A 915 -3.26 3.63 52.55
CA ARG A 915 -2.51 2.63 53.34
C ARG A 915 -3.47 1.71 54.08
N ILE A 916 -3.18 0.41 54.06
CA ILE A 916 -3.88 -0.60 54.86
C ILE A 916 -3.09 -0.80 56.16
N VAL A 917 -3.75 -0.78 57.31
CA VAL A 917 -3.12 -0.94 58.64
C VAL A 917 -3.92 -1.95 59.45
N THR A 918 -3.25 -3.02 59.88
CA THR A 918 -3.83 -4.06 60.75
C THR A 918 -3.47 -3.78 62.21
N ARG A 919 -4.44 -3.89 63.14
CA ARG A 919 -4.21 -3.77 64.59
C ARG A 919 -4.95 -4.89 65.34
N ASP A 920 -4.23 -5.66 66.16
CA ASP A 920 -4.80 -6.72 66.99
C ASP A 920 -5.51 -6.17 68.23
N SER A 921 -6.68 -6.72 68.56
CA SER A 921 -7.61 -6.18 69.57
C SER A 921 -7.35 -6.61 71.03
N SER A 922 -6.14 -7.02 71.39
CA SER A 922 -5.71 -7.18 72.79
C SER A 922 -4.62 -6.15 73.12
N GLY A 923 -5.02 -5.04 73.74
CA GLY A 923 -4.20 -3.83 73.84
C GLY A 923 -3.03 -3.87 74.83
N SER A 924 -2.00 -3.07 74.56
CA SER A 924 -1.72 -1.84 75.31
C SER A 924 -0.64 -1.00 74.60
N SER A 925 -0.90 0.30 74.52
CA SER A 925 0.02 1.44 74.41
C SER A 925 1.54 1.18 74.29
N SER A 926 2.16 1.66 73.20
CA SER A 926 3.16 2.74 73.24
C SER A 926 3.59 3.21 71.83
N GLU A 927 3.71 4.54 71.69
CA GLU A 927 4.61 5.28 70.78
C GLU A 927 4.32 5.39 69.27
N GLY A 928 3.87 6.59 68.88
CA GLY A 928 4.77 7.58 68.25
C GLY A 928 4.99 7.51 66.73
N GLY A 929 4.42 8.48 65.99
CA GLY A 929 4.94 8.85 64.66
C GLY A 929 3.93 9.46 63.69
N SER A 930 3.76 10.79 63.71
CA SER A 930 3.53 11.61 62.49
C SER A 930 4.78 11.55 61.58
N PRO A 931 4.79 12.02 60.31
CA PRO A 931 3.82 12.81 59.53
C PRO A 931 3.49 12.11 58.17
N GLY A 932 2.76 12.59 57.16
CA GLY A 932 2.31 13.91 56.71
C GLY A 932 2.05 13.81 55.20
N ARG A 933 1.03 14.53 54.74
CA ARG A 933 0.58 14.78 53.35
C ARG A 933 -0.09 13.64 52.59
#